data_AF-A0A7S3T986-F1
#
_entry.id   AF-A0A7S3T986-F1
#
_cell.length_a   1.000
_cell.length_b   1.000
_cell.length_c   1.000
_cell.angle_alpha   90.00
_cell.angle_beta   90.00
_cell.angle_gamma   90.00
#
_symmetry.space_group_name_H-M   'P 1'
#
loop_
_entity.id
_entity.type
_entity.pdbx_description
1 polymer ?
#
loop_
_entity_poly.entity_id
_entity_poly.type
_entity_poly.pdbx_seq_one_letter_code
_entity_poly.pdbx_strand_id
1 'polypeptide(L)'
;MSALGATAVPVPAMRMFCDDPEVLGTPFLVCDYVSGRFFDDPKMGTAASPQERSALYGSFLSAIAALHTVDYKAAGLGDFGKEGGYVARQTKVWTSQYRAAETESNAAFEKLLAWLPEALPAGDDALTTLVHGDLRVDNCIFAHDSPEVVAMLDWELATLGDPATDLALATLPYDTPTAWPKAFSGFGADPAAAGIPAEQALVDAYVSATGLTSVASHLDYYRAFCCFRMASILQGVYKRSLDGQASSADGSKWGKMAGAVAGLGVDIAERYERSPDRLTRTAGAGAAFASTAPASASAARAPAAAGAAGAAMGEAEYEALKGRLIEFMHAEIYPNEQEFARQNHAFADKTEWVHPPLLVELMAKAKAARLWNLFLPVDSALLVDGRHGAGLTNLQYADLCEIMGTSIHAEMAAQATNTTSPDTGNMETLARFGSDEQKERWLKPLLEGKIRSCFAMTEPDVASSDATNISISIRKEGGDYVINGRKWWCTGAGSLHTQIMILMGKTDPENPNLHQQQSMLLVPMDTPGIRLVRPLTVFGDADPPKGHMEIAFEDCRVPQSAILWGEGKGFEIAQRRLGPGRIHHCMRAIGQAERALSLMCARAESRVAFGKPLAKRDTVIDGIAKCRADIDGMRHLVREAAQLMDTRGNTDRETRRLLSIVKALVPKTVQQIADQAMQVHGAAGISSDTPLASIFASARLLRFADGPDEVHWRKAGQLELQSQRDSRLRGLGLYTPARNEGEPFFRYTNDPISAESREAIERFEALMSE
;
A
#
# COMPACT_ATOMS: atom_id res chain seq x y z
N MET A 1 5.29 -18.63 25.87
CA MET A 1 6.24 -18.34 24.79
C MET A 1 7.70 -18.59 25.17
N SER A 2 8.31 -17.91 26.16
CA SER A 2 9.74 -18.13 26.49
C SER A 2 10.12 -19.60 26.75
N ALA A 3 9.28 -20.36 27.45
CA ALA A 3 9.48 -21.79 27.71
C ALA A 3 9.45 -22.67 26.44
N LEU A 4 8.81 -22.19 25.37
CA LEU A 4 8.68 -22.92 24.10
C LEU A 4 9.83 -22.62 23.13
N GLY A 5 10.63 -21.58 23.37
CA GLY A 5 11.69 -21.18 22.43
C GLY A 5 12.80 -22.21 22.22
N ALA A 6 12.88 -23.24 23.07
CA ALA A 6 13.82 -24.36 22.93
C ALA A 6 13.16 -25.66 22.42
N THR A 7 11.87 -25.64 22.08
CA THR A 7 11.13 -26.79 21.54
C THR A 7 10.95 -26.66 20.02
N ALA A 8 10.29 -27.63 19.40
CA ALA A 8 9.95 -27.57 17.98
C ALA A 8 8.74 -26.66 17.68
N VAL A 9 8.16 -26.01 18.70
CA VAL A 9 7.01 -25.13 18.51
C VAL A 9 7.50 -23.80 17.92
N PRO A 10 6.99 -23.37 16.76
CA PRO A 10 7.39 -22.12 16.15
C PRO A 10 6.82 -20.95 16.95
N VAL A 11 7.63 -20.33 17.80
CA VAL A 11 7.27 -19.12 18.57
C VAL A 11 8.24 -17.98 18.29
N PRO A 12 7.76 -16.72 18.22
CA PRO A 12 8.65 -15.57 18.24
C PRO A 12 9.54 -15.59 19.48
N ALA A 13 10.83 -15.27 19.30
CA ALA A 13 11.75 -15.21 20.43
C ALA A 13 11.35 -14.06 21.35
N MET A 14 10.89 -14.41 22.55
CA MET A 14 10.45 -13.45 23.55
C MET A 14 11.65 -12.72 24.17
N ARG A 15 11.64 -11.38 24.15
CA ARG A 15 12.71 -10.52 24.68
C ARG A 15 12.38 -9.99 26.08
N MET A 16 11.14 -9.60 26.31
CA MET A 16 10.70 -9.01 27.57
C MET A 16 9.19 -9.23 27.76
N PHE A 17 8.76 -9.32 29.02
CA PHE A 17 7.39 -9.10 29.44
C PHE A 17 7.38 -8.03 30.52
N CYS A 18 6.45 -7.09 30.40
CA CYS A 18 6.22 -6.03 31.37
C CYS A 18 4.76 -6.13 31.82
N ASP A 19 4.55 -6.50 33.07
CA ASP A 19 3.23 -6.56 33.71
C ASP A 19 2.86 -5.25 34.42
N ASP A 20 3.79 -4.29 34.49
CA ASP A 20 3.57 -2.98 35.07
C ASP A 20 2.68 -2.12 34.16
N PRO A 21 1.41 -1.85 34.56
CA PRO A 21 0.51 -1.02 33.76
C PRO A 21 0.93 0.45 33.78
N GLU A 22 1.84 0.91 34.64
CA GLU A 22 2.32 2.31 34.64
C GLU A 22 3.15 2.65 33.39
N VAL A 23 3.73 1.64 32.71
CA VAL A 23 4.61 1.87 31.55
C VAL A 23 3.83 2.16 30.27
N LEU A 24 2.80 1.37 29.95
CA LEU A 24 2.00 1.51 28.71
C LEU A 24 0.47 1.43 28.94
N GLY A 25 0.00 1.46 30.18
CA GLY A 25 -1.43 1.38 30.52
C GLY A 25 -2.03 -0.02 30.51
N THR A 26 -1.26 -1.04 30.09
CA THR A 26 -1.65 -2.46 30.05
C THR A 26 -0.38 -3.33 30.07
N PRO A 27 -0.43 -4.57 30.60
CA PRO A 27 0.64 -5.53 30.40
C PRO A 27 0.96 -5.73 28.92
N PHE A 28 2.25 -5.86 28.58
CA PHE A 28 2.71 -6.07 27.22
C PHE A 28 3.95 -6.97 27.16
N LEU A 29 4.18 -7.57 26.00
CA LEU A 29 5.38 -8.35 25.71
C LEU A 29 6.13 -7.75 24.52
N VAL A 30 7.45 -7.90 24.54
CA VAL A 30 8.34 -7.60 23.41
C VAL A 30 8.91 -8.93 22.92
N CYS A 31 8.78 -9.22 21.64
CA CYS A 31 9.37 -10.37 20.98
C CYS A 31 10.09 -9.95 19.70
N ASP A 32 10.90 -10.85 19.15
CA ASP A 32 11.50 -10.65 17.85
C ASP A 32 10.42 -10.55 16.77
N TYR A 33 10.65 -9.64 15.84
CA TYR A 33 9.87 -9.58 14.61
C TYR A 33 10.15 -10.82 13.77
N VAL A 34 9.13 -11.63 13.52
CA VAL A 34 9.21 -12.82 12.65
C VAL A 34 8.67 -12.44 11.28
N SER A 35 9.56 -12.40 10.29
CA SER A 35 9.19 -12.12 8.90
C SER A 35 8.65 -13.38 8.21
N GLY A 36 7.49 -13.26 7.56
CA GLY A 36 6.90 -14.36 6.79
C GLY A 36 5.58 -13.97 6.12
N ARG A 37 4.91 -14.96 5.54
CA ARG A 37 3.60 -14.86 4.91
C ARG A 37 2.49 -15.01 5.93
N PHE A 38 1.47 -14.20 5.76
CA PHE A 38 0.26 -14.20 6.57
C PHE A 38 -0.93 -14.51 5.67
N PHE A 39 -1.84 -15.37 6.12
CA PHE A 39 -3.06 -15.72 5.40
C PHE A 39 -4.27 -15.29 6.24
N ASP A 40 -5.01 -14.29 5.75
CA ASP A 40 -6.16 -13.69 6.45
C ASP A 40 -7.48 -14.46 6.24
N ASP A 41 -7.41 -15.60 5.57
CA ASP A 41 -8.53 -16.48 5.28
C ASP A 41 -8.08 -17.96 5.23
N PRO A 42 -8.91 -18.91 5.67
CA PRO A 42 -8.49 -20.31 5.75
C PRO A 42 -8.32 -20.96 4.37
N LYS A 43 -8.87 -20.43 3.27
CA LYS A 43 -8.58 -21.00 1.94
C LYS A 43 -7.15 -20.74 1.49
N MET A 44 -6.42 -19.85 2.18
CA MET A 44 -5.08 -19.41 1.81
C MET A 44 -5.06 -18.96 0.34
N GLY A 45 -6.02 -18.11 -0.06
CA GLY A 45 -6.30 -17.82 -1.48
C GLY A 45 -5.12 -17.18 -2.23
N THR A 46 -4.17 -16.60 -1.51
CA THR A 46 -2.93 -15.98 -2.02
C THR A 46 -1.79 -16.96 -2.27
N ALA A 47 -1.92 -18.23 -1.88
CA ALA A 47 -0.97 -19.27 -2.24
C ALA A 47 -0.96 -19.49 -3.77
N ALA A 48 0.22 -19.64 -4.34
CA ALA A 48 0.49 -19.68 -5.78
C ALA A 48 -0.10 -20.90 -6.49
N SER A 49 -0.38 -21.99 -5.78
CA SER A 49 -0.94 -23.21 -6.38
C SER A 49 -1.73 -24.07 -5.40
N PRO A 50 -2.62 -24.96 -5.90
CA PRO A 50 -3.23 -26.02 -5.08
C PRO A 50 -2.19 -26.88 -4.34
N GLN A 51 -1.05 -27.16 -4.97
CA GLN A 51 0.02 -27.97 -4.38
C GLN A 51 0.67 -27.25 -3.19
N GLU A 52 0.89 -25.94 -3.32
CA GLU A 52 1.40 -25.13 -2.22
C GLU A 52 0.41 -25.05 -1.06
N ARG A 53 -0.89 -24.87 -1.32
CA ARG A 53 -1.92 -24.87 -0.27
C ARG A 53 -1.94 -26.18 0.51
N SER A 54 -1.79 -27.31 -0.18
CA SER A 54 -1.68 -28.61 0.47
C SER A 54 -0.47 -28.67 1.40
N ALA A 55 0.68 -28.15 0.96
CA ALA A 55 1.91 -28.12 1.75
C ALA A 55 1.79 -27.17 2.97
N LEU A 56 1.19 -26.00 2.80
CA LEU A 56 0.92 -25.03 3.87
C LEU A 56 0.02 -25.64 4.95
N TYR A 57 -1.06 -26.32 4.56
CA TYR A 57 -1.93 -27.04 5.48
C TYR A 57 -1.19 -28.16 6.22
N GLY A 58 -0.30 -28.88 5.53
CA GLY A 58 0.58 -29.87 6.13
C GLY A 58 1.51 -29.27 7.20
N SER A 59 2.08 -28.10 6.95
CA SER A 59 2.92 -27.43 7.94
C SER A 59 2.12 -26.83 9.10
N PHE A 60 0.96 -26.25 8.83
CA PHE A 60 0.03 -25.77 9.86
C PHE A 60 -0.32 -26.88 10.84
N LEU A 61 -0.69 -28.07 10.33
CA LEU A 61 -0.91 -29.25 11.17
C LEU A 61 0.34 -29.71 11.92
N SER A 62 1.50 -29.62 11.28
CA SER A 62 2.77 -30.00 11.92
C SER A 62 3.10 -29.07 13.10
N ALA A 63 2.79 -27.77 12.99
CA ALA A 63 2.93 -26.82 14.10
C ALA A 63 1.96 -27.11 15.24
N ILE A 64 0.69 -27.44 14.94
CA ILE A 64 -0.30 -27.89 15.93
C ILE A 64 0.20 -29.16 16.64
N ALA A 65 0.69 -30.14 15.89
CA ALA A 65 1.24 -31.38 16.44
C ALA A 65 2.49 -31.14 17.30
N ALA A 66 3.38 -30.24 16.87
CA ALA A 66 4.55 -29.84 17.65
C ALA A 66 4.15 -29.24 19.00
N LEU A 67 3.10 -28.40 19.04
CA LEU A 67 2.57 -27.84 20.29
C LEU A 67 2.03 -28.92 21.23
N HIS A 68 1.20 -29.82 20.71
CA HIS A 68 0.51 -30.83 21.51
C HIS A 68 1.43 -31.97 21.98
N THR A 69 2.63 -32.10 21.40
CA THR A 69 3.64 -33.09 21.81
C THR A 69 4.72 -32.54 22.73
N VAL A 70 4.66 -31.24 23.08
CA VAL A 70 5.57 -30.68 24.09
C VAL A 70 5.34 -31.33 25.44
N ASP A 71 6.41 -31.85 26.05
CA ASP A 71 6.43 -32.16 27.47
C ASP A 71 6.41 -30.84 28.26
N TYR A 72 5.21 -30.34 28.52
CA TYR A 72 5.00 -29.06 29.19
C TYR A 72 5.56 -29.06 30.61
N LYS A 73 5.68 -30.21 31.27
CA LYS A 73 6.30 -30.32 32.60
C LYS A 73 7.81 -30.10 32.49
N ALA A 74 8.46 -30.77 31.54
CA ALA A 74 9.89 -30.58 31.27
C ALA A 74 10.20 -29.15 30.78
N ALA A 75 9.27 -28.51 30.05
CA ALA A 75 9.38 -27.12 29.62
C ALA A 75 9.14 -26.09 30.73
N GLY A 76 8.83 -26.53 31.97
CA GLY A 76 8.59 -25.64 33.11
C GLY A 76 7.20 -24.99 33.12
N LEU A 77 6.23 -25.60 32.47
CA LEU A 77 4.83 -25.14 32.34
C LEU A 77 3.85 -26.04 33.10
N GLY A 78 4.32 -26.77 34.12
CA GLY A 78 3.49 -27.71 34.91
C GLY A 78 2.36 -27.04 35.71
N ASP A 79 2.48 -25.74 35.99
CA ASP A 79 1.50 -24.91 36.70
C ASP A 79 0.77 -23.91 35.78
N PHE A 80 0.97 -24.01 34.45
CA PHE A 80 0.38 -23.10 33.46
C PHE A 80 -1.16 -23.22 33.34
N GLY A 81 -1.73 -24.32 33.82
CA GLY A 81 -3.16 -24.58 33.80
C GLY A 81 -3.55 -25.76 34.68
N LYS A 82 -4.83 -26.15 34.65
CA LYS A 82 -5.32 -27.31 35.40
C LYS A 82 -5.33 -28.55 34.51
N GLU A 83 -4.83 -29.67 35.03
CA GLU A 83 -4.91 -30.98 34.37
C GLU A 83 -6.34 -31.56 34.40
N GLY A 84 -6.66 -32.39 33.40
CA GLY A 84 -7.96 -33.06 33.21
C GLY A 84 -9.11 -32.09 32.96
N GLY A 85 -10.35 -32.55 32.78
CA GLY A 85 -11.60 -31.79 32.84
C GLY A 85 -11.70 -30.47 32.08
N TYR A 86 -10.91 -30.28 31.02
CA TYR A 86 -10.74 -29.00 30.35
C TYR A 86 -12.06 -28.51 29.75
N VAL A 87 -12.70 -29.33 28.92
CA VAL A 87 -13.94 -28.96 28.22
C VAL A 87 -15.06 -28.65 29.21
N ALA A 88 -15.29 -29.49 30.22
CA ALA A 88 -16.31 -29.26 31.23
C ALA A 88 -16.11 -27.93 31.99
N ARG A 89 -14.85 -27.58 32.32
CA ARG A 89 -14.54 -26.28 32.95
C ARG A 89 -14.78 -25.12 32.00
N GLN A 90 -14.28 -25.22 30.77
CA GLN A 90 -14.43 -24.17 29.78
C GLN A 90 -15.90 -23.94 29.43
N THR A 91 -16.71 -25.01 29.28
CA THR A 91 -18.16 -24.89 29.07
C THR A 91 -18.81 -24.08 30.18
N LYS A 92 -18.45 -24.30 31.46
CA LYS A 92 -18.95 -23.49 32.58
C LYS A 92 -18.50 -22.03 32.52
N VAL A 93 -17.22 -21.79 32.21
CA VAL A 93 -16.65 -20.43 32.09
C VAL A 93 -17.36 -19.66 30.98
N TRP A 94 -17.43 -20.21 29.77
CA TRP A 94 -18.05 -19.55 28.62
C TRP A 94 -19.57 -19.43 28.77
N THR A 95 -20.23 -20.36 29.45
CA THR A 95 -21.62 -20.19 29.88
C THR A 95 -21.79 -18.96 30.75
N SER A 96 -20.97 -18.81 31.78
CA SER A 96 -21.03 -17.64 32.66
C SER A 96 -20.76 -16.34 31.90
N GLN A 97 -19.79 -16.34 30.98
CA GLN A 97 -19.47 -15.16 30.18
C GLN A 97 -20.57 -14.79 29.19
N TYR A 98 -21.16 -15.78 28.50
CA TYR A 98 -22.32 -15.57 27.64
C TYR A 98 -23.49 -15.00 28.44
N ARG A 99 -23.84 -15.60 29.58
CA ARG A 99 -24.95 -15.13 30.43
C ARG A 99 -24.74 -13.70 30.92
N ALA A 100 -23.50 -13.32 31.22
CA ALA A 100 -23.17 -11.94 31.59
C ALA A 100 -23.25 -10.96 30.40
N ALA A 101 -23.00 -11.44 29.18
CA ALA A 101 -23.04 -10.64 27.96
C ALA A 101 -24.39 -10.72 27.21
N GLU A 102 -25.35 -11.49 27.71
CA GLU A 102 -26.63 -11.76 27.06
C GLU A 102 -27.45 -10.46 26.93
N THR A 103 -27.78 -10.10 25.70
CA THR A 103 -28.59 -8.91 25.39
C THR A 103 -30.04 -9.26 25.10
N GLU A 104 -30.25 -10.42 24.48
CA GLU A 104 -31.54 -11.01 24.16
C GLU A 104 -31.39 -12.54 24.16
N SER A 105 -32.46 -13.26 24.48
CA SER A 105 -32.45 -14.72 24.46
C SER A 105 -32.26 -15.23 23.03
N ASN A 106 -31.26 -16.07 22.83
CA ASN A 106 -30.99 -16.70 21.54
C ASN A 106 -31.15 -18.22 21.62
N ALA A 107 -32.08 -18.77 20.83
CA ALA A 107 -32.42 -20.20 20.86
C ALA A 107 -31.24 -21.13 20.55
N ALA A 108 -30.28 -20.68 19.72
CA ALA A 108 -29.11 -21.50 19.38
C ALA A 108 -28.14 -21.60 20.57
N PHE A 109 -27.94 -20.51 21.32
CA PHE A 109 -27.18 -20.54 22.57
C PHE A 109 -27.84 -21.43 23.62
N GLU A 110 -29.16 -21.31 23.82
CA GLU A 110 -29.88 -22.15 24.79
C GLU A 110 -29.73 -23.65 24.50
N LYS A 111 -29.85 -24.03 23.21
CA LYS A 111 -29.63 -25.41 22.77
C LYS A 111 -28.21 -25.88 23.11
N LEU A 112 -27.18 -25.11 22.75
CA LEU A 112 -25.78 -25.48 23.01
C LEU A 112 -25.46 -25.54 24.50
N LEU A 113 -26.02 -24.63 25.30
CA LEU A 113 -25.84 -24.59 26.76
C LEU A 113 -26.42 -25.83 27.46
N ALA A 114 -27.55 -26.33 26.98
CA ALA A 114 -28.14 -27.57 27.47
C ALA A 114 -27.37 -28.80 26.97
N TRP A 115 -26.99 -28.80 25.69
CA TRP A 115 -26.41 -29.96 25.03
C TRP A 115 -24.95 -30.23 25.41
N LEU A 116 -24.10 -29.20 25.50
CA LEU A 116 -22.65 -29.39 25.72
C LEU A 116 -22.32 -30.18 26.99
N PRO A 117 -22.96 -29.93 28.15
CA PRO A 117 -22.73 -30.73 29.36
C PRO A 117 -23.26 -32.16 29.25
N GLU A 118 -24.38 -32.37 28.55
CA GLU A 118 -25.04 -33.69 28.43
C GLU A 118 -24.33 -34.61 27.43
N ALA A 119 -23.81 -34.05 26.33
CA ALA A 119 -23.17 -34.77 25.24
C ALA A 119 -21.65 -34.96 25.41
N LEU A 120 -21.09 -34.54 26.55
CA LEU A 120 -19.65 -34.64 26.84
C LEU A 120 -19.17 -36.11 26.72
N PRO A 121 -18.19 -36.41 25.83
CA PRO A 121 -17.69 -37.76 25.64
C PRO A 121 -17.16 -38.42 26.93
N ALA A 122 -17.43 -39.71 27.10
CA ALA A 122 -16.97 -40.46 28.27
C ALA A 122 -15.47 -40.74 28.21
N GLY A 123 -14.70 -40.29 29.20
CA GLY A 123 -13.24 -40.50 29.28
C GLY A 123 -12.39 -39.23 29.09
N ASP A 124 -13.01 -38.06 28.89
CA ASP A 124 -12.37 -36.76 28.58
C ASP A 124 -11.60 -36.08 29.74
N ASP A 125 -11.20 -36.87 30.75
CA ASP A 125 -10.58 -36.35 31.99
C ASP A 125 -9.07 -36.59 32.10
N ALA A 126 -8.42 -37.23 31.11
CA ALA A 126 -7.01 -37.61 31.23
C ALA A 126 -6.04 -36.88 30.29
N LEU A 127 -6.44 -36.55 29.06
CA LEU A 127 -5.50 -35.99 28.10
C LEU A 127 -5.30 -34.49 28.35
N THR A 128 -4.10 -34.12 28.78
CA THR A 128 -3.72 -32.73 29.01
C THR A 128 -2.46 -32.43 28.26
N THR A 129 -2.53 -31.43 27.38
CA THR A 129 -1.39 -30.89 26.61
C THR A 129 -1.40 -29.36 26.71
N LEU A 130 -0.37 -28.69 26.19
CA LEU A 130 -0.46 -27.26 25.90
C LEU A 130 -1.44 -27.06 24.76
N VAL A 131 -2.48 -26.26 24.97
CA VAL A 131 -3.40 -25.83 23.93
C VAL A 131 -3.26 -24.33 23.74
N HIS A 132 -3.33 -23.88 22.49
CA HIS A 132 -3.30 -22.47 22.12
C HIS A 132 -4.65 -21.81 22.36
N GLY A 133 -5.75 -22.53 22.09
CA GLY A 133 -7.10 -22.07 22.36
C GLY A 133 -7.63 -21.04 21.38
N ASP A 134 -6.87 -20.62 20.37
CA ASP A 134 -7.34 -19.77 19.26
C ASP A 134 -6.62 -20.08 17.95
N LEU A 135 -6.17 -21.32 17.77
CA LEU A 135 -5.23 -21.64 16.71
C LEU A 135 -5.92 -21.83 15.37
N ARG A 136 -5.91 -20.76 14.58
CA ARG A 136 -6.34 -20.71 13.20
C ARG A 136 -5.15 -20.34 12.31
N VAL A 137 -5.34 -20.49 10.99
CA VAL A 137 -4.33 -20.14 9.98
C VAL A 137 -3.90 -18.66 10.07
N ASP A 138 -4.83 -17.76 10.40
CA ASP A 138 -4.57 -16.33 10.61
C ASP A 138 -3.81 -16.01 11.90
N ASN A 139 -3.53 -17.01 12.74
CA ASN A 139 -2.64 -16.88 13.89
C ASN A 139 -1.25 -17.51 13.63
N CYS A 140 -0.95 -17.83 12.38
CA CYS A 140 0.35 -18.36 11.96
C CYS A 140 1.06 -17.45 10.95
N ILE A 141 2.37 -17.37 11.09
CA ILE A 141 3.29 -16.83 10.09
C ILE A 141 3.98 -18.01 9.41
N PHE A 142 3.90 -18.06 8.09
CA PHE A 142 4.58 -19.06 7.26
C PHE A 142 5.88 -18.48 6.69
N ALA A 143 6.90 -19.28 6.43
CA ALA A 143 8.12 -18.84 5.76
C ALA A 143 7.80 -18.26 4.37
N HIS A 144 8.62 -17.32 3.88
CA HIS A 144 8.38 -16.66 2.59
C HIS A 144 8.50 -17.60 1.39
N ASP A 145 9.47 -18.51 1.44
CA ASP A 145 9.93 -19.36 0.35
C ASP A 145 9.66 -20.86 0.60
N SER A 146 9.08 -21.20 1.75
CA SER A 146 8.73 -22.57 2.11
C SER A 146 7.36 -22.61 2.80
N PRO A 147 6.65 -23.76 2.79
CA PRO A 147 5.36 -23.90 3.44
C PRO A 147 5.46 -23.92 4.98
N GLU A 148 6.65 -23.77 5.56
CA GLU A 148 6.92 -23.94 6.99
C GLU A 148 6.25 -22.86 7.85
N VAL A 149 5.56 -23.22 8.93
CA VAL A 149 5.15 -22.27 9.96
C VAL A 149 6.36 -21.84 10.77
N VAL A 150 6.69 -20.55 10.76
CA VAL A 150 7.84 -19.96 11.46
C VAL A 150 7.45 -19.23 12.74
N ALA A 151 6.17 -18.89 12.92
CA ALA A 151 5.65 -18.42 14.20
C ALA A 151 4.16 -18.68 14.36
N MET A 152 3.75 -18.98 15.59
CA MET A 152 2.38 -18.94 16.09
C MET A 152 2.21 -17.72 16.99
N LEU A 153 1.11 -16.99 16.82
CA LEU A 153 0.81 -15.71 17.44
C LEU A 153 -0.47 -15.79 18.30
N ASP A 154 -0.74 -14.74 19.08
CA ASP A 154 -1.97 -14.60 19.87
C ASP A 154 -2.17 -15.67 20.96
N TRP A 155 -1.21 -15.72 21.88
CA TRP A 155 -1.15 -16.71 22.97
C TRP A 155 -2.06 -16.40 24.17
N GLU A 156 -2.94 -15.41 24.10
CA GLU A 156 -3.73 -14.93 25.26
C GLU A 156 -4.69 -15.99 25.83
N LEU A 157 -5.12 -16.91 24.98
CA LEU A 157 -6.05 -17.99 25.34
C LEU A 157 -5.36 -19.33 25.63
N ALA A 158 -4.03 -19.37 25.56
CA ALA A 158 -3.28 -20.60 25.74
C ALA A 158 -3.31 -21.09 27.19
N THR A 159 -3.45 -22.40 27.37
CA THR A 159 -3.48 -23.03 28.70
C THR A 159 -3.15 -24.53 28.62
N LEU A 160 -3.27 -25.26 29.73
CA LEU A 160 -3.28 -26.71 29.72
C LEU A 160 -4.70 -27.23 29.46
N GLY A 161 -4.87 -28.06 28.44
CA GLY A 161 -6.19 -28.49 28.00
C GLY A 161 -6.20 -29.66 27.03
N ASP A 162 -7.36 -29.86 26.43
CA ASP A 162 -7.61 -30.96 25.49
C ASP A 162 -7.22 -30.55 24.05
N PRO A 163 -6.23 -31.22 23.44
CA PRO A 163 -5.75 -30.91 22.09
C PRO A 163 -6.79 -31.10 20.99
N ALA A 164 -7.88 -31.82 21.25
CA ALA A 164 -8.99 -31.96 20.29
C ALA A 164 -9.65 -30.60 19.99
N THR A 165 -9.55 -29.62 20.89
CA THR A 165 -10.14 -28.28 20.66
C THR A 165 -9.40 -27.45 19.63
N ASP A 166 -8.07 -27.48 19.61
CA ASP A 166 -7.28 -26.80 18.56
C ASP A 166 -7.41 -27.53 17.21
N LEU A 167 -7.49 -28.87 17.20
CA LEU A 167 -7.80 -29.63 15.98
C LEU A 167 -9.21 -29.31 15.44
N ALA A 168 -10.19 -29.17 16.33
CA ALA A 168 -11.55 -28.79 15.97
C ALA A 168 -11.59 -27.39 15.33
N LEU A 169 -10.86 -26.41 15.88
CA LEU A 169 -10.72 -25.08 15.29
C LEU A 169 -10.04 -25.12 13.92
N ALA A 170 -8.93 -25.85 13.80
CA ALA A 170 -8.18 -26.00 12.55
C ALA A 170 -9.01 -26.61 11.41
N THR A 171 -10.04 -27.39 11.74
CA THR A 171 -10.88 -28.09 10.77
C THR A 171 -12.31 -27.55 10.70
N LEU A 172 -12.67 -26.55 11.52
CA LEU A 172 -13.97 -25.88 11.45
C LEU A 172 -14.31 -25.29 10.07
N PRO A 173 -13.33 -24.80 9.26
CA PRO A 173 -13.62 -24.23 7.95
C PRO A 173 -14.29 -25.18 6.92
N TYR A 174 -14.31 -26.50 7.15
CA TYR A 174 -15.11 -27.43 6.31
C TYR A 174 -16.61 -27.21 6.47
N ASP A 175 -17.06 -26.71 7.63
CA ASP A 175 -18.47 -26.54 7.95
C ASP A 175 -18.96 -25.08 7.82
N THR A 176 -18.05 -24.12 7.88
CA THR A 176 -18.42 -22.69 7.84
C THR A 176 -18.88 -22.24 6.45
N PRO A 177 -19.86 -21.33 6.33
CA PRO A 177 -20.27 -20.76 5.05
C PRO A 177 -19.19 -19.91 4.37
N THR A 178 -19.10 -19.96 3.05
CA THR A 178 -18.19 -19.10 2.26
C THR A 178 -18.60 -17.63 2.20
N ALA A 179 -19.86 -17.34 2.53
CA ALA A 179 -20.42 -15.99 2.55
C ALA A 179 -20.07 -15.22 3.84
N TRP A 180 -19.48 -15.90 4.83
CA TRP A 180 -19.03 -15.26 6.06
C TRP A 180 -17.78 -14.40 5.80
N PRO A 181 -17.49 -13.40 6.65
CA PRO A 181 -16.29 -12.58 6.54
C PRO A 181 -15.03 -13.45 6.47
N LYS A 182 -14.00 -12.97 5.77
CA LYS A 182 -12.78 -13.74 5.44
C LYS A 182 -12.22 -14.60 6.59
N ALA A 183 -12.03 -14.02 7.77
CA ALA A 183 -11.49 -14.70 8.95
C ALA A 183 -12.37 -15.87 9.47
N PHE A 184 -13.66 -15.91 9.10
CA PHE A 184 -14.62 -16.95 9.47
C PHE A 184 -15.19 -17.72 8.27
N SER A 185 -14.68 -17.45 7.05
CA SER A 185 -15.18 -18.09 5.83
C SER A 185 -14.78 -19.56 5.79
N GLY A 186 -15.63 -20.43 5.26
CA GLY A 186 -15.23 -21.83 4.99
C GLY A 186 -14.64 -22.07 3.63
N PHE A 187 -14.25 -23.32 3.38
CA PHE A 187 -13.59 -23.74 2.14
C PHE A 187 -14.52 -23.74 0.92
N GLY A 188 -15.81 -23.98 1.11
CA GLY A 188 -16.79 -24.11 0.02
C GLY A 188 -16.94 -25.54 -0.47
N ALA A 189 -17.63 -25.70 -1.61
CA ALA A 189 -18.14 -27.00 -2.06
C ALA A 189 -17.07 -27.99 -2.56
N ASP A 190 -15.89 -27.51 -2.98
CA ASP A 190 -14.80 -28.37 -3.47
C ASP A 190 -13.42 -27.93 -2.93
N PRO A 191 -13.10 -28.26 -1.67
CA PRO A 191 -11.81 -27.95 -1.06
C PRO A 191 -10.65 -28.68 -1.76
N ALA A 192 -10.90 -29.87 -2.30
CA ALA A 192 -9.89 -30.70 -2.95
C ALA A 192 -9.39 -30.06 -4.26
N ALA A 193 -10.28 -29.52 -5.10
CA ALA A 193 -9.88 -28.75 -6.28
C ALA A 193 -9.10 -27.49 -5.93
N ALA A 194 -9.38 -26.90 -4.75
CA ALA A 194 -8.58 -25.82 -4.22
C ALA A 194 -7.22 -26.30 -3.66
N GLY A 195 -6.92 -27.59 -3.60
CA GLY A 195 -5.66 -28.10 -3.02
C GLY A 195 -5.64 -28.09 -1.49
N ILE A 196 -6.79 -27.94 -0.87
CA ILE A 196 -6.96 -28.13 0.58
C ILE A 196 -7.15 -29.64 0.78
N PRO A 197 -6.40 -30.29 1.68
CA PRO A 197 -6.54 -31.73 1.87
C PRO A 197 -7.97 -32.12 2.27
N ALA A 198 -8.33 -33.39 2.08
CA ALA A 198 -9.61 -33.88 2.59
C ALA A 198 -9.60 -33.86 4.13
N GLU A 199 -10.75 -33.58 4.73
CA GLU A 199 -10.93 -33.50 6.19
C GLU A 199 -10.36 -34.73 6.92
N GLN A 200 -10.69 -35.94 6.44
CA GLN A 200 -10.16 -37.20 7.00
C GLN A 200 -8.63 -37.30 6.88
N ALA A 201 -8.05 -36.82 5.78
CA ALA A 201 -6.60 -36.87 5.57
C ALA A 201 -5.84 -35.93 6.52
N LEU A 202 -6.41 -34.76 6.85
CA LEU A 202 -5.86 -33.86 7.86
C LEU A 202 -5.87 -34.52 9.25
N VAL A 203 -6.98 -35.13 9.63
CA VAL A 203 -7.13 -35.81 10.93
C VAL A 203 -6.16 -36.99 11.03
N ASP A 204 -6.07 -37.82 10.00
CA ASP A 204 -5.16 -38.97 9.97
C ASP A 204 -3.69 -38.53 10.08
N ALA A 205 -3.30 -37.45 9.39
CA ALA A 205 -1.96 -36.88 9.47
C ALA A 205 -1.63 -36.37 10.88
N TYR A 206 -2.56 -35.65 11.51
CA TYR A 206 -2.39 -35.14 12.87
C TYR A 206 -2.28 -36.26 13.91
N VAL A 207 -3.12 -37.30 13.83
CA VAL A 207 -3.03 -38.48 14.71
C VAL A 207 -1.72 -39.22 14.49
N SER A 208 -1.27 -39.34 13.24
CA SER A 208 0.02 -39.97 12.93
C SER A 208 1.21 -39.19 13.51
N ALA A 209 1.14 -37.85 13.53
CA ALA A 209 2.22 -37.00 14.03
C ALA A 209 2.29 -36.97 15.57
N THR A 210 1.14 -37.08 16.24
CA THR A 210 1.04 -36.91 17.70
C THR A 210 0.91 -38.22 18.47
N GLY A 211 0.44 -39.30 17.84
CA GLY A 211 0.05 -40.53 18.51
C GLY A 211 -1.24 -40.43 19.33
N LEU A 212 -1.91 -39.26 19.33
CA LEU A 212 -3.11 -39.00 20.12
C LEU A 212 -4.35 -39.52 19.41
N THR A 213 -4.61 -40.82 19.48
CA THR A 213 -5.69 -41.44 18.69
C THR A 213 -7.10 -41.04 19.11
N SER A 214 -7.30 -40.63 20.37
CA SER A 214 -8.62 -40.28 20.91
C SER A 214 -9.17 -38.95 20.37
N VAL A 215 -8.32 -38.04 19.90
CA VAL A 215 -8.71 -36.70 19.42
C VAL A 215 -9.49 -36.71 18.10
N ALA A 216 -9.44 -37.81 17.36
CA ALA A 216 -10.19 -37.99 16.12
C ALA A 216 -11.64 -38.42 16.40
N SER A 217 -11.87 -39.07 17.56
CA SER A 217 -13.20 -39.43 18.02
C SER A 217 -13.93 -38.16 18.48
N HIS A 218 -15.21 -38.06 18.16
CA HIS A 218 -16.07 -36.96 18.59
C HIS A 218 -15.66 -35.55 18.13
N LEU A 219 -14.94 -35.40 17.01
CA LEU A 219 -14.48 -34.09 16.52
C LEU A 219 -15.62 -33.05 16.35
N ASP A 220 -16.79 -33.48 15.90
CA ASP A 220 -17.97 -32.61 15.76
C ASP A 220 -18.47 -32.09 17.13
N TYR A 221 -18.32 -32.85 18.22
CA TYR A 221 -18.60 -32.34 19.57
C TYR A 221 -17.66 -31.19 19.93
N TYR A 222 -16.35 -31.36 19.74
CA TYR A 222 -15.38 -30.30 20.01
C TYR A 222 -15.56 -29.08 19.09
N ARG A 223 -16.01 -29.27 17.84
CA ARG A 223 -16.37 -28.15 16.94
C ARG A 223 -17.59 -27.39 17.41
N ALA A 224 -18.65 -28.08 17.84
CA ALA A 224 -19.82 -27.44 18.43
C ALA A 224 -19.44 -26.63 19.69
N PHE A 225 -18.55 -27.19 20.53
CA PHE A 225 -17.95 -26.48 21.66
C PHE A 225 -17.15 -25.24 21.23
N CYS A 226 -16.33 -25.33 20.19
CA CYS A 226 -15.56 -24.19 19.66
C CYS A 226 -16.47 -23.09 19.09
N CYS A 227 -17.55 -23.46 18.37
CA CYS A 227 -18.58 -22.53 17.92
C CYS A 227 -19.24 -21.82 19.09
N PHE A 228 -19.64 -22.54 20.15
CA PHE A 228 -20.23 -21.95 21.35
C PHE A 228 -19.28 -20.93 22.01
N ARG A 229 -18.01 -21.28 22.15
CA ARG A 229 -16.98 -20.39 22.71
C ARG A 229 -16.79 -19.14 21.85
N MET A 230 -16.60 -19.30 20.54
CA MET A 230 -16.42 -18.19 19.60
C MET A 230 -17.65 -17.27 19.57
N ALA A 231 -18.85 -17.84 19.55
CA ALA A 231 -20.10 -17.10 19.63
C ALA A 231 -20.19 -16.29 20.94
N SER A 232 -19.77 -16.86 22.07
CA SER A 232 -19.75 -16.19 23.38
C SER A 232 -18.79 -14.99 23.40
N ILE A 233 -17.61 -15.11 22.77
CA ILE A 233 -16.65 -14.00 22.61
C ILE A 233 -17.27 -12.87 21.78
N LEU A 234 -17.86 -13.20 20.63
CA LEU A 234 -18.51 -12.25 19.75
C LEU A 234 -19.70 -11.54 20.42
N GLN A 235 -20.47 -12.27 21.22
CA GLN A 235 -21.55 -11.71 22.03
C GLN A 235 -21.00 -10.73 23.09
N GLY A 236 -19.87 -11.06 23.73
CA GLY A 236 -19.18 -10.15 24.65
C GLY A 236 -18.70 -8.86 23.99
N VAL A 237 -18.15 -8.95 22.77
CA VAL A 237 -17.78 -7.77 21.95
C VAL A 237 -19.02 -6.94 21.61
N TYR A 238 -20.11 -7.59 21.22
CA TYR A 238 -21.37 -6.91 20.92
C TYR A 238 -21.92 -6.16 22.15
N LYS A 239 -21.98 -6.83 23.31
CA LYS A 239 -22.44 -6.21 24.57
C LYS A 239 -21.62 -4.98 24.95
N ARG A 240 -20.28 -5.07 24.90
CA ARG A 240 -19.38 -3.92 25.15
C ARG A 240 -19.61 -2.77 24.18
N SER A 241 -20.00 -3.06 22.93
CA SER A 241 -20.38 -2.03 21.97
C SER A 241 -21.67 -1.32 22.32
N LEU A 242 -22.67 -2.03 22.85
CA LEU A 242 -23.91 -1.41 23.32
C LEU A 242 -23.68 -0.56 24.57
N ASP A 243 -22.75 -0.98 25.43
CA ASP A 243 -22.40 -0.27 26.66
C ASP A 243 -21.49 0.96 26.41
N GLY A 244 -21.24 1.32 25.14
CA GLY A 244 -20.44 2.49 24.75
C GLY A 244 -18.94 2.34 24.97
N GLN A 245 -18.47 1.12 25.21
CA GLN A 245 -17.06 0.79 25.51
C GLN A 245 -16.30 0.21 24.30
N ALA A 246 -16.92 0.13 23.11
CA ALA A 246 -16.25 -0.35 21.91
C ALA A 246 -15.50 0.77 21.16
N SER A 247 -14.37 0.40 20.57
CA SER A 247 -13.54 1.25 19.71
C SER A 247 -14.14 1.54 18.33
N SER A 248 -15.27 0.89 17.96
CA SER A 248 -15.94 1.05 16.66
C SER A 248 -17.41 1.47 16.80
N ALA A 249 -17.86 2.40 15.95
CA ALA A 249 -19.18 3.03 16.02
C ALA A 249 -20.40 2.15 15.61
N ASP A 250 -20.20 0.93 15.10
CA ASP A 250 -21.29 0.00 14.74
C ASP A 250 -20.97 -1.45 15.16
N GLY A 251 -21.50 -1.83 16.34
CA GLY A 251 -21.37 -3.17 16.90
C GLY A 251 -22.45 -4.17 16.48
N SER A 252 -23.49 -3.73 15.77
CA SER A 252 -24.66 -4.56 15.43
C SER A 252 -24.29 -5.79 14.57
N LYS A 253 -23.21 -5.69 13.79
CA LYS A 253 -22.65 -6.79 13.01
C LYS A 253 -22.14 -7.95 13.87
N TRP A 254 -21.62 -7.67 15.07
CA TRP A 254 -21.04 -8.69 15.95
C TRP A 254 -22.11 -9.53 16.62
N GLY A 255 -23.24 -8.93 17.02
CA GLY A 255 -24.38 -9.68 17.55
C GLY A 255 -24.98 -10.65 16.54
N LYS A 256 -25.14 -10.20 15.28
CA LYS A 256 -25.59 -11.06 14.17
C LYS A 256 -24.62 -12.23 13.92
N MET A 257 -23.31 -11.95 13.96
CA MET A 257 -22.29 -12.99 13.80
C MET A 257 -22.31 -13.98 14.96
N ALA A 258 -22.45 -13.51 16.20
CA ALA A 258 -22.57 -14.38 17.38
C ALA A 258 -23.73 -15.39 17.23
N GLY A 259 -24.91 -14.91 16.81
CA GLY A 259 -26.06 -15.76 16.52
C GLY A 259 -25.81 -16.75 15.38
N ALA A 260 -25.15 -16.32 14.29
CA ALA A 260 -24.83 -17.18 13.15
C ALA A 260 -23.83 -18.30 13.52
N VAL A 261 -22.81 -17.99 14.30
CA VAL A 261 -21.81 -18.96 14.79
C VAL A 261 -22.46 -19.94 15.78
N ALA A 262 -23.32 -19.48 16.68
CA ALA A 262 -24.08 -20.35 17.57
C ALA A 262 -25.01 -21.28 16.77
N GLY A 263 -25.66 -20.76 15.72
CA GLY A 263 -26.49 -21.56 14.81
C GLY A 263 -25.70 -22.69 14.13
N LEU A 264 -24.52 -22.40 13.60
CA LEU A 264 -23.62 -23.42 13.04
C LEU A 264 -23.23 -24.47 14.09
N GLY A 265 -22.97 -24.04 15.33
CA GLY A 265 -22.71 -24.96 16.44
C GLY A 265 -23.85 -25.95 16.68
N VAL A 266 -25.11 -25.48 16.61
CA VAL A 266 -26.29 -26.35 16.72
C VAL A 266 -26.37 -27.33 15.55
N ASP A 267 -26.14 -26.88 14.32
CA ASP A 267 -26.18 -27.75 13.13
C ASP A 267 -25.13 -28.88 13.23
N ILE A 268 -23.93 -28.55 13.73
CA ILE A 268 -22.85 -29.52 13.98
C ILE A 268 -23.23 -30.46 15.14
N ALA A 269 -23.83 -29.96 16.22
CA ALA A 269 -24.30 -30.78 17.33
C ALA A 269 -25.38 -31.80 16.90
N GLU A 270 -26.37 -31.35 16.12
CA GLU A 270 -27.43 -32.22 15.57
C GLU A 270 -26.86 -33.23 14.55
N ARG A 271 -25.75 -32.91 13.87
CA ARG A 271 -25.00 -33.88 13.05
C ARG A 271 -24.27 -34.91 13.91
N TYR A 272 -23.62 -34.47 14.98
CA TYR A 272 -22.93 -35.35 15.92
C TYR A 272 -23.87 -36.38 16.54
N GLU A 273 -25.07 -35.99 16.98
CA GLU A 273 -26.07 -36.92 17.53
C GLU A 273 -26.48 -38.03 16.54
N ARG A 274 -26.53 -37.69 15.25
CA ARG A 274 -26.86 -38.65 14.18
C ARG A 274 -25.68 -39.54 13.81
N SER A 275 -24.44 -39.05 13.94
CA SER A 275 -23.23 -39.74 13.49
C SER A 275 -22.01 -39.29 14.31
N PRO A 276 -21.85 -39.78 15.56
CA PRO A 276 -20.80 -39.32 16.47
C PRO A 276 -19.38 -39.59 15.96
N ASP A 277 -19.22 -40.64 15.14
CA ASP A 277 -17.96 -41.14 14.59
C ASP A 277 -17.90 -40.95 13.06
N ARG A 278 -18.40 -39.82 12.54
CA ARG A 278 -18.38 -39.52 11.08
C ARG A 278 -16.97 -39.63 10.49
N LEU A 279 -15.96 -39.28 11.27
CA LEU A 279 -14.54 -39.40 10.93
C LEU A 279 -13.97 -40.52 11.80
N THR A 280 -13.77 -41.72 11.22
CA THR A 280 -13.11 -42.84 11.89
C THR A 280 -11.76 -43.09 11.24
N ARG A 281 -10.76 -43.47 12.06
CA ARG A 281 -9.45 -43.88 11.56
C ARG A 281 -9.62 -44.97 10.51
N THR A 282 -9.08 -44.76 9.32
CA THR A 282 -8.82 -45.88 8.39
C THR A 282 -7.49 -46.53 8.76
N ALA A 283 -7.53 -47.81 9.14
CA ALA A 283 -6.30 -48.57 9.36
C ALA A 283 -5.64 -48.82 7.98
N GLY A 284 -4.73 -47.95 7.53
CA GLY A 284 -3.83 -48.30 6.42
C GLY A 284 -3.26 -47.20 5.50
N ALA A 285 -3.61 -45.92 5.61
CA ALA A 285 -3.13 -44.91 4.66
C ALA A 285 -1.97 -44.06 5.24
N GLY A 286 -0.74 -44.54 5.10
CA GLY A 286 0.46 -43.74 5.36
C GLY A 286 0.74 -42.82 4.18
N ALA A 287 0.22 -41.59 4.20
CA ALA A 287 0.72 -40.51 3.36
C ALA A 287 1.55 -39.57 4.25
N ALA A 288 2.84 -39.85 4.35
CA ALA A 288 3.78 -38.96 5.01
C ALA A 288 3.90 -37.66 4.20
N PHE A 289 3.47 -36.54 4.77
CA PHE A 289 3.93 -35.23 4.31
C PHE A 289 5.43 -35.17 4.58
N ALA A 290 6.24 -35.12 3.53
CA ALA A 290 7.68 -35.12 3.63
C ALA A 290 8.16 -33.88 4.41
N SER A 291 8.62 -34.10 5.64
CA SER A 291 9.37 -33.14 6.45
C SER A 291 10.82 -33.09 5.95
N THR A 292 11.31 -31.92 5.57
CA THR A 292 12.74 -31.67 5.38
C THR A 292 13.20 -30.54 6.30
N ALA A 293 13.80 -30.92 7.42
CA ALA A 293 14.59 -30.02 8.28
C ALA A 293 16.01 -29.80 7.68
N PRO A 294 16.68 -28.67 7.95
CA PRO A 294 17.78 -28.17 7.13
C PRO A 294 19.15 -28.70 7.57
N ALA A 295 20.06 -28.89 6.59
CA ALA A 295 21.49 -29.05 6.82
C ALA A 295 22.28 -28.03 5.99
N SER A 296 23.02 -27.18 6.71
CA SER A 296 24.23 -26.42 6.37
C SER A 296 24.48 -25.90 4.94
N ALA A 297 24.74 -24.60 4.89
CA ALA A 297 25.34 -23.80 3.82
C ALA A 297 26.36 -24.50 2.90
N SER A 298 26.17 -24.31 1.59
CA SER A 298 27.27 -24.15 0.62
C SER A 298 26.72 -23.53 -0.68
N ALA A 299 27.44 -22.53 -1.18
CA ALA A 299 27.16 -21.80 -2.41
C ALA A 299 27.06 -22.69 -3.66
N ALA A 300 26.13 -22.40 -4.56
CA ALA A 300 26.38 -22.07 -5.98
C ALA A 300 25.11 -22.08 -6.85
N ARG A 301 24.99 -21.01 -7.64
CA ARG A 301 24.30 -20.87 -8.95
C ARG A 301 22.79 -21.03 -9.07
N ALA A 302 22.18 -19.93 -9.53
CA ALA A 302 20.84 -19.81 -10.10
C ALA A 302 20.61 -20.74 -11.31
N PRO A 303 19.34 -21.03 -11.60
CA PRO A 303 18.82 -21.00 -12.95
C PRO A 303 17.74 -19.92 -13.09
N ALA A 304 17.82 -19.21 -14.21
CA ALA A 304 16.75 -18.36 -14.72
C ALA A 304 15.58 -19.24 -15.21
N ALA A 305 14.35 -18.86 -14.88
CA ALA A 305 13.15 -19.35 -15.56
C ALA A 305 12.17 -18.20 -15.74
N ALA A 306 12.01 -17.79 -17.00
CA ALA A 306 10.92 -16.96 -17.46
C ALA A 306 9.62 -17.79 -17.50
N GLY A 307 8.50 -17.21 -17.07
CA GLY A 307 7.18 -17.82 -17.32
C GLY A 307 6.02 -17.22 -16.55
N ALA A 308 5.34 -16.25 -17.16
CA ALA A 308 3.86 -16.14 -17.31
C ALA A 308 3.51 -14.66 -17.62
N ALA A 309 3.31 -14.37 -18.90
CA ALA A 309 2.91 -13.06 -19.38
C ALA A 309 1.50 -12.70 -18.89
N GLY A 310 1.39 -11.72 -17.97
CA GLY A 310 0.16 -10.97 -17.73
C GLY A 310 -0.34 -10.83 -16.29
N ALA A 311 0.27 -11.49 -15.30
CA ALA A 311 -0.08 -11.31 -13.89
C ALA A 311 0.84 -10.26 -13.23
N ALA A 312 0.28 -9.44 -12.34
CA ALA A 312 1.08 -8.54 -11.51
C ALA A 312 1.96 -9.32 -10.53
N MET A 313 3.09 -8.73 -10.14
CA MET A 313 3.98 -9.28 -9.12
C MET A 313 3.18 -9.66 -7.87
N GLY A 314 3.34 -10.90 -7.41
CA GLY A 314 2.65 -11.39 -6.21
C GLY A 314 3.10 -10.65 -4.96
N GLU A 315 2.22 -10.55 -3.96
CA GLU A 315 2.45 -9.73 -2.76
C GLU A 315 3.77 -10.07 -2.03
N ALA A 316 4.13 -11.36 -1.91
CA ALA A 316 5.37 -11.78 -1.28
C ALA A 316 6.63 -11.35 -2.07
N GLU A 317 6.59 -11.45 -3.40
CA GLU A 317 7.70 -11.00 -4.26
C GLU A 317 7.85 -9.48 -4.20
N TYR A 318 6.72 -8.78 -4.16
CA TYR A 318 6.65 -7.33 -4.01
C TYR A 318 7.18 -6.87 -2.66
N GLU A 319 6.75 -7.47 -1.54
CA GLU A 319 7.27 -7.10 -0.21
C GLU A 319 8.76 -7.44 -0.06
N ALA A 320 9.25 -8.54 -0.66
CA ALA A 320 10.67 -8.81 -0.74
C ALA A 320 11.43 -7.75 -1.58
N LEU A 321 10.86 -7.31 -2.70
CA LEU A 321 11.42 -6.23 -3.52
C LEU A 321 11.47 -4.90 -2.74
N LYS A 322 10.41 -4.58 -2.01
CA LYS A 322 10.29 -3.41 -1.16
C LYS A 322 11.28 -3.45 0.00
N GLY A 323 11.45 -4.59 0.66
CA GLY A 323 12.46 -4.82 1.69
C GLY A 323 13.88 -4.57 1.16
N ARG A 324 14.22 -5.16 -0.01
CA ARG A 324 15.51 -4.89 -0.68
C ARG A 324 15.71 -3.42 -1.02
N LEU A 325 14.65 -2.73 -1.45
CA LEU A 325 14.71 -1.29 -1.72
C LEU A 325 15.01 -0.51 -0.43
N ILE A 326 14.32 -0.80 0.68
CA ILE A 326 14.55 -0.14 1.97
C ILE A 326 16.00 -0.36 2.44
N GLU A 327 16.49 -1.61 2.39
CA GLU A 327 17.88 -1.94 2.72
C GLU A 327 18.87 -1.15 1.84
N PHE A 328 18.62 -1.10 0.53
CA PHE A 328 19.43 -0.33 -0.41
C PHE A 328 19.40 1.18 -0.09
N MET A 329 18.24 1.72 0.31
CA MET A 329 18.14 3.12 0.72
C MET A 329 19.03 3.42 1.93
N HIS A 330 19.00 2.55 2.95
CA HIS A 330 19.80 2.72 4.17
C HIS A 330 21.29 2.47 3.98
N ALA A 331 21.66 1.45 3.19
CA ALA A 331 23.05 1.06 3.01
C ALA A 331 23.78 1.92 1.97
N GLU A 332 23.08 2.35 0.91
CA GLU A 332 23.72 2.90 -0.29
C GLU A 332 23.26 4.31 -0.66
N ILE A 333 22.01 4.69 -0.39
CA ILE A 333 21.49 6.00 -0.77
C ILE A 333 21.75 7.06 0.30
N TYR A 334 21.12 6.95 1.49
CA TYR A 334 21.20 8.00 2.51
C TYR A 334 22.65 8.35 2.94
N PRO A 335 23.58 7.38 3.12
CA PRO A 335 24.96 7.70 3.47
C PRO A 335 25.71 8.50 2.40
N ASN A 336 25.29 8.41 1.14
CA ASN A 336 25.98 8.98 -0.01
C ASN A 336 25.33 10.26 -0.56
N GLU A 337 24.23 10.73 0.03
CA GLU A 337 23.47 11.90 -0.48
C GLU A 337 24.32 13.18 -0.57
N GLN A 338 25.14 13.47 0.45
CA GLN A 338 25.99 14.66 0.46
C GLN A 338 27.09 14.59 -0.60
N GLU A 339 27.73 13.44 -0.74
CA GLU A 339 28.78 13.24 -1.75
C GLU A 339 28.20 13.29 -3.16
N PHE A 340 27.02 12.71 -3.37
CA PHE A 340 26.31 12.81 -4.64
C PHE A 340 25.99 14.26 -5.01
N ALA A 341 25.44 15.04 -4.07
CA ALA A 341 25.17 16.47 -4.28
C ALA A 341 26.45 17.25 -4.61
N ARG A 342 27.56 16.96 -3.91
CA ARG A 342 28.86 17.58 -4.17
C ARG A 342 29.39 17.24 -5.57
N GLN A 343 29.33 15.98 -5.99
CA GLN A 343 29.77 15.55 -7.32
C GLN A 343 28.91 16.17 -8.43
N ASN A 344 27.60 16.28 -8.21
CA ASN A 344 26.67 16.95 -9.12
C ASN A 344 26.97 18.44 -9.27
N HIS A 345 27.08 19.18 -8.18
CA HIS A 345 27.38 20.62 -8.22
C HIS A 345 28.74 20.94 -8.84
N ALA A 346 29.70 20.00 -8.83
CA ALA A 346 30.98 20.16 -9.53
C ALA A 346 30.83 20.25 -11.07
N PHE A 347 29.65 19.99 -11.63
CA PHE A 347 29.33 20.20 -13.04
C PHE A 347 28.69 21.58 -13.33
N ALA A 348 28.30 22.36 -12.31
CA ALA A 348 27.57 23.62 -12.51
C ALA A 348 28.29 24.61 -13.43
N ASP A 349 29.62 24.70 -13.33
CA ASP A 349 30.46 25.58 -14.15
C ASP A 349 30.99 24.93 -15.44
N LYS A 350 30.55 23.70 -15.74
CA LYS A 350 30.99 22.95 -16.93
C LYS A 350 29.99 23.09 -18.07
N THR A 351 30.50 23.02 -19.29
CA THR A 351 29.72 23.01 -20.54
C THR A 351 29.31 21.60 -20.97
N GLU A 352 29.89 20.58 -20.36
CA GLU A 352 29.61 19.16 -20.62
C GLU A 352 29.32 18.44 -19.31
N TRP A 353 28.18 17.77 -19.25
CA TRP A 353 27.74 17.05 -18.06
C TRP A 353 27.71 15.55 -18.31
N VAL A 354 28.09 14.76 -17.31
CA VAL A 354 28.08 13.29 -17.36
C VAL A 354 27.58 12.75 -16.02
N HIS A 355 27.28 11.46 -15.96
CA HIS A 355 26.96 10.82 -14.69
C HIS A 355 28.15 10.91 -13.73
N PRO A 356 27.95 11.33 -12.47
CA PRO A 356 29.01 11.31 -11.49
C PRO A 356 29.43 9.85 -11.21
N PRO A 357 30.71 9.58 -10.89
CA PRO A 357 31.19 8.21 -10.65
C PRO A 357 30.35 7.43 -9.63
N LEU A 358 29.94 8.09 -8.55
CA LEU A 358 29.10 7.50 -7.51
C LEU A 358 27.75 6.99 -8.08
N LEU A 359 27.13 7.71 -9.01
CA LEU A 359 25.88 7.25 -9.63
C LEU A 359 26.09 5.98 -10.44
N VAL A 360 27.19 5.89 -11.19
CA VAL A 360 27.52 4.71 -11.99
C VAL A 360 27.69 3.47 -11.11
N GLU A 361 28.37 3.63 -9.97
CA GLU A 361 28.51 2.57 -8.96
C GLU A 361 27.15 2.16 -8.38
N LEU A 362 26.32 3.12 -8.00
CA LEU A 362 24.98 2.87 -7.45
C LEU A 362 24.06 2.19 -8.46
N MET A 363 24.11 2.57 -9.74
CA MET A 363 23.39 1.90 -10.82
C MET A 363 23.81 0.42 -10.95
N ALA A 364 25.11 0.13 -10.85
CA ALA A 364 25.61 -1.24 -10.87
C ALA A 364 25.12 -2.05 -9.66
N LYS A 365 25.16 -1.46 -8.46
CA LYS A 365 24.64 -2.10 -7.23
C LYS A 365 23.13 -2.33 -7.30
N ALA A 366 22.35 -1.35 -7.75
CA ALA A 366 20.90 -1.48 -7.91
C ALA A 366 20.53 -2.60 -8.89
N LYS A 367 21.23 -2.70 -10.03
CA LYS A 367 21.07 -3.83 -10.97
C LYS A 367 21.37 -5.18 -10.31
N ALA A 368 22.48 -5.28 -9.57
CA ALA A 368 22.84 -6.50 -8.86
C ALA A 368 21.77 -6.90 -7.79
N ALA A 369 21.16 -5.91 -7.15
CA ALA A 369 20.07 -6.08 -6.19
C ALA A 369 18.68 -6.29 -6.82
N ARG A 370 18.58 -6.32 -8.16
CA ARG A 370 17.32 -6.40 -8.93
C ARG A 370 16.36 -5.23 -8.64
N LEU A 371 16.90 -4.05 -8.37
CA LEU A 371 16.16 -2.79 -8.14
C LEU A 371 16.22 -1.90 -9.39
N TRP A 372 15.77 -2.42 -10.54
CA TRP A 372 15.96 -1.78 -11.84
C TRP A 372 14.69 -1.79 -12.68
N ASN A 373 14.37 -0.67 -13.33
CA ASN A 373 13.17 -0.51 -14.19
C ASN A 373 11.84 -0.83 -13.47
N LEU A 374 11.75 -0.48 -12.18
CA LEU A 374 10.59 -0.82 -11.34
C LEU A 374 9.27 -0.16 -11.81
N PHE A 375 9.37 0.91 -12.59
CA PHE A 375 8.24 1.72 -13.03
C PHE A 375 7.41 1.10 -14.16
N LEU A 376 7.95 0.11 -14.90
CA LEU A 376 7.23 -0.45 -16.05
C LEU A 376 6.04 -1.27 -15.57
N PRO A 377 4.79 -0.81 -15.81
CA PRO A 377 3.61 -1.54 -15.40
C PRO A 377 3.48 -2.85 -16.17
N VAL A 378 2.73 -3.80 -15.61
CA VAL A 378 2.47 -5.14 -16.18
C VAL A 378 2.16 -5.08 -17.69
N ASP A 379 1.28 -4.17 -18.11
CA ASP A 379 0.84 -4.06 -19.50
C ASP A 379 1.97 -3.63 -20.45
N SER A 380 2.90 -2.81 -19.99
CA SER A 380 3.99 -2.26 -20.78
C SER A 380 5.23 -3.13 -20.74
N ALA A 381 5.47 -3.86 -19.65
CA ALA A 381 6.51 -4.87 -19.54
C ALA A 381 6.33 -5.98 -20.60
N LEU A 382 5.08 -6.33 -20.93
CA LEU A 382 4.73 -7.26 -22.01
C LEU A 382 5.13 -6.77 -23.41
N LEU A 383 5.23 -5.45 -23.63
CA LEU A 383 5.45 -4.84 -24.95
C LEU A 383 6.92 -4.76 -25.37
N VAL A 384 7.83 -5.13 -24.47
CA VAL A 384 9.29 -5.01 -24.69
C VAL A 384 9.94 -6.38 -24.88
N ASP A 385 9.51 -7.40 -24.12
CA ASP A 385 9.87 -8.84 -24.17
C ASP A 385 9.58 -9.58 -22.84
N GLY A 386 8.99 -8.90 -21.84
CA GLY A 386 8.72 -9.46 -20.52
C GLY A 386 9.93 -9.59 -19.59
N ARG A 387 11.14 -9.21 -20.01
CA ARG A 387 12.38 -9.37 -19.22
C ARG A 387 12.89 -8.09 -18.58
N HIS A 388 12.43 -6.92 -19.05
CA HIS A 388 13.03 -5.62 -18.74
C HIS A 388 12.27 -4.78 -17.70
N GLY A 389 11.19 -5.28 -17.08
CA GLY A 389 10.40 -4.57 -16.08
C GLY A 389 10.00 -5.47 -14.91
N ALA A 390 9.67 -4.85 -13.77
CA ALA A 390 9.29 -5.59 -12.55
C ALA A 390 7.86 -6.15 -12.57
N GLY A 391 6.98 -5.68 -13.48
CA GLY A 391 5.61 -6.19 -13.55
C GLY A 391 4.77 -5.80 -12.32
N LEU A 392 4.97 -4.58 -11.81
CA LEU A 392 4.23 -4.04 -10.69
C LEU A 392 2.89 -3.45 -11.14
N THR A 393 1.91 -3.45 -10.24
CA THR A 393 0.74 -2.58 -10.36
C THR A 393 1.13 -1.12 -10.08
N ASN A 394 0.29 -0.16 -10.50
CA ASN A 394 0.50 1.24 -10.14
C ASN A 394 0.47 1.42 -8.62
N LEU A 395 -0.40 0.70 -7.91
CA LEU A 395 -0.47 0.76 -6.45
C LEU A 395 0.82 0.24 -5.78
N GLN A 396 1.35 -0.90 -6.22
CA GLN A 396 2.62 -1.43 -5.72
C GLN A 396 3.77 -0.46 -5.99
N TYR A 397 3.81 0.11 -7.20
CA TYR A 397 4.84 1.07 -7.56
C TYR A 397 4.72 2.40 -6.78
N ALA A 398 3.51 2.76 -6.31
CA ALA A 398 3.29 3.95 -5.49
C ALA A 398 4.14 3.95 -4.21
N ASP A 399 4.16 2.83 -3.51
CA ASP A 399 4.93 2.66 -2.28
C ASP A 399 6.43 2.73 -2.54
N LEU A 400 6.91 2.09 -3.60
CA LEU A 400 8.33 2.12 -3.97
C LEU A 400 8.76 3.54 -4.36
N CYS A 401 7.90 4.28 -5.06
CA CYS A 401 8.12 5.69 -5.35
C CYS A 401 8.16 6.52 -4.07
N GLU A 402 7.26 6.31 -3.11
CA GLU A 402 7.28 7.02 -1.83
C GLU A 402 8.60 6.76 -1.09
N ILE A 403 9.07 5.51 -1.03
CA ILE A 403 10.36 5.15 -0.43
C ILE A 403 11.52 5.83 -1.16
N MET A 404 11.60 5.75 -2.50
CA MET A 404 12.66 6.42 -3.26
C MET A 404 12.60 7.95 -3.10
N GLY A 405 11.41 8.50 -2.93
CA GLY A 405 11.15 9.93 -2.78
C GLY A 405 11.67 10.54 -1.48
N THR A 406 12.01 9.73 -0.48
CA THR A 406 12.69 10.21 0.74
C THR A 406 14.13 10.65 0.46
N SER A 407 14.73 10.19 -0.65
CA SER A 407 16.00 10.69 -1.15
C SER A 407 15.76 11.93 -2.01
N ILE A 408 16.40 13.03 -1.62
CA ILE A 408 16.01 14.35 -2.09
C ILE A 408 16.87 14.81 -3.25
N HIS A 409 18.20 14.73 -3.11
CA HIS A 409 19.13 15.39 -4.02
C HIS A 409 19.02 14.81 -5.44
N ALA A 410 18.55 15.63 -6.38
CA ALA A 410 18.35 15.32 -7.79
C ALA A 410 17.65 13.96 -8.06
N GLU A 411 16.77 13.51 -7.16
CA GLU A 411 16.13 12.19 -7.25
C GLU A 411 17.14 11.01 -7.29
N MET A 412 18.25 11.08 -6.54
CA MET A 412 19.36 10.12 -6.52
C MET A 412 18.93 8.65 -6.53
N ALA A 413 18.02 8.25 -5.62
CA ALA A 413 17.50 6.89 -5.58
C ALA A 413 16.80 6.47 -6.89
N ALA A 414 16.04 7.38 -7.49
CA ALA A 414 15.36 7.13 -8.75
C ALA A 414 16.35 7.07 -9.93
N GLN A 415 17.43 7.85 -9.90
CA GLN A 415 18.49 7.74 -10.91
C GLN A 415 19.21 6.39 -10.80
N ALA A 416 19.58 5.99 -9.58
CA ALA A 416 20.28 4.73 -9.30
C ALA A 416 19.48 3.49 -9.73
N THR A 417 18.15 3.53 -9.67
CA THR A 417 17.25 2.41 -10.00
C THR A 417 16.66 2.47 -11.41
N ASN A 418 17.08 3.44 -12.23
CA ASN A 418 16.53 3.73 -13.56
C ASN A 418 15.02 4.04 -13.58
N THR A 419 14.55 4.74 -12.55
CA THR A 419 13.14 5.12 -12.36
C THR A 419 12.92 6.65 -12.36
N THR A 420 13.94 7.44 -12.69
CA THR A 420 13.83 8.91 -12.74
C THR A 420 13.18 9.42 -14.04
N SER A 421 12.52 10.57 -13.94
CA SER A 421 12.01 11.32 -15.09
C SER A 421 13.14 12.13 -15.76
N PRO A 422 13.06 12.41 -17.08
CA PRO A 422 11.95 12.14 -18.01
C PRO A 422 11.99 10.75 -18.65
N ASP A 423 13.01 9.95 -18.35
CA ASP A 423 13.29 8.68 -19.03
C ASP A 423 12.18 7.63 -18.86
N THR A 424 11.60 7.50 -17.68
CA THR A 424 10.47 6.57 -17.45
C THR A 424 9.30 6.84 -18.40
N GLY A 425 8.86 8.10 -18.50
CA GLY A 425 7.79 8.49 -19.42
C GLY A 425 8.18 8.32 -20.90
N ASN A 426 9.45 8.54 -21.26
CA ASN A 426 9.95 8.29 -22.61
C ASN A 426 9.98 6.78 -22.94
N MET A 427 10.42 5.95 -22.00
CA MET A 427 10.45 4.49 -22.14
C MET A 427 9.04 3.91 -22.30
N GLU A 428 8.07 4.32 -21.48
CA GLU A 428 6.67 3.91 -21.64
C GLU A 428 6.09 4.35 -22.99
N THR A 429 6.41 5.56 -23.43
CA THR A 429 5.99 6.10 -24.72
C THR A 429 6.53 5.25 -25.87
N LEU A 430 7.82 4.91 -25.85
CA LEU A 430 8.44 4.04 -26.85
C LEU A 430 7.89 2.62 -26.81
N ALA A 431 7.66 2.06 -25.61
CA ALA A 431 7.11 0.71 -25.46
C ALA A 431 5.72 0.58 -26.12
N ARG A 432 4.88 1.62 -25.98
CA ARG A 432 3.50 1.64 -26.49
C ARG A 432 3.39 2.01 -27.96
N PHE A 433 4.23 2.93 -28.44
CA PHE A 433 4.03 3.59 -29.73
C PHE A 433 5.19 3.48 -30.71
N GLY A 434 6.36 3.00 -30.26
CA GLY A 434 7.53 2.82 -31.11
C GLY A 434 7.36 1.64 -32.08
N SER A 435 7.91 1.77 -33.28
CA SER A 435 8.13 0.61 -34.18
C SER A 435 9.16 -0.35 -33.58
N ASP A 436 9.27 -1.56 -34.12
CA ASP A 436 10.25 -2.54 -33.64
C ASP A 436 11.70 -2.02 -33.79
N GLU A 437 12.00 -1.32 -34.89
CA GLU A 437 13.31 -0.68 -35.10
C GLU A 437 13.56 0.46 -34.10
N GLN A 438 12.53 1.26 -33.79
CA GLN A 438 12.63 2.34 -32.81
C GLN A 438 12.83 1.77 -31.39
N LYS A 439 12.16 0.67 -31.05
CA LYS A 439 12.33 -0.03 -29.78
C LYS A 439 13.73 -0.62 -29.65
N GLU A 440 14.22 -1.27 -30.71
CA GLU A 440 15.58 -1.82 -30.73
C GLU A 440 16.64 -0.73 -30.53
N ARG A 441 16.51 0.38 -31.28
CA ARG A 441 17.51 1.45 -31.29
C ARG A 441 17.50 2.29 -30.02
N TRP A 442 16.32 2.55 -29.44
CA TRP A 442 16.19 3.55 -28.38
C TRP A 442 15.65 2.99 -27.07
N LEU A 443 14.62 2.16 -27.11
CA LEU A 443 14.01 1.64 -25.88
C LEU A 443 14.94 0.68 -25.14
N LYS A 444 15.55 -0.29 -25.84
CA LYS A 444 16.46 -1.25 -25.19
C LYS A 444 17.66 -0.55 -24.52
N PRO A 445 18.40 0.37 -25.18
CA PRO A 445 19.50 1.05 -24.51
C PRO A 445 19.07 1.92 -23.31
N LEU A 446 17.86 2.50 -23.33
CA LEU A 446 17.28 3.22 -22.19
C LEU A 446 16.99 2.28 -21.01
N LEU A 447 16.39 1.12 -21.29
CA LEU A 447 16.10 0.09 -20.28
C LEU A 447 17.36 -0.52 -19.69
N GLU A 448 18.44 -0.61 -20.47
CA GLU A 448 19.75 -1.03 -20.00
C GLU A 448 20.49 0.08 -19.24
N GLY A 449 20.00 1.32 -19.26
CA GLY A 449 20.65 2.50 -18.67
C GLY A 449 21.97 2.88 -19.34
N LYS A 450 22.16 2.54 -20.63
CA LYS A 450 23.35 2.92 -21.41
C LYS A 450 23.24 4.35 -21.95
N ILE A 451 22.02 4.79 -22.20
CA ILE A 451 21.71 6.15 -22.65
C ILE A 451 20.61 6.76 -21.77
N ARG A 452 20.44 8.07 -21.89
CA ARG A 452 19.34 8.86 -21.35
C ARG A 452 18.58 9.51 -22.50
N SER A 453 17.46 10.12 -22.15
CA SER A 453 16.55 10.78 -23.07
C SER A 453 16.01 12.07 -22.47
N CYS A 454 15.51 12.95 -23.34
CA CYS A 454 14.77 14.13 -22.91
C CYS A 454 13.42 14.21 -23.63
N PHE A 455 12.51 15.03 -23.09
CA PHE A 455 11.24 15.34 -23.72
C PHE A 455 11.16 16.83 -24.03
N ALA A 456 10.86 17.15 -25.28
CA ALA A 456 10.89 18.52 -25.77
C ALA A 456 9.51 18.91 -26.31
N MET A 457 8.72 19.52 -25.43
CA MET A 457 7.38 20.00 -25.72
C MET A 457 7.27 21.50 -25.53
N THR A 458 7.69 22.01 -24.38
CA THR A 458 7.54 23.43 -24.01
C THR A 458 8.38 24.34 -24.90
N GLU A 459 7.79 25.47 -25.30
CA GLU A 459 8.41 26.51 -26.13
C GLU A 459 8.48 27.83 -25.34
N PRO A 460 9.55 28.62 -25.49
CA PRO A 460 9.70 29.89 -24.76
C PRO A 460 8.75 30.98 -25.28
N ASP A 461 8.39 30.94 -26.56
CA ASP A 461 7.71 32.04 -27.24
C ASP A 461 6.18 31.89 -27.25
N VAL A 462 5.62 30.82 -26.67
CA VAL A 462 4.18 30.56 -26.58
C VAL A 462 3.76 29.99 -25.23
N ALA A 463 2.51 30.23 -24.83
CA ALA A 463 1.91 29.66 -23.63
C ALA A 463 1.67 28.15 -23.79
N SER A 464 2.71 27.36 -23.51
CA SER A 464 2.78 25.92 -23.74
C SER A 464 1.89 25.06 -22.81
N SER A 465 1.26 25.67 -21.81
CA SER A 465 0.25 25.00 -20.98
C SER A 465 -0.98 24.58 -21.79
N ASP A 466 -1.27 25.30 -22.88
CA ASP A 466 -2.15 24.84 -23.93
C ASP A 466 -1.31 24.23 -25.05
N ALA A 467 -1.36 22.90 -25.17
CA ALA A 467 -0.57 22.15 -26.14
C ALA A 467 -0.91 22.50 -27.61
N THR A 468 -2.06 23.13 -27.87
CA THR A 468 -2.44 23.54 -29.23
C THR A 468 -1.57 24.71 -29.74
N ASN A 469 -1.01 25.52 -28.83
CA ASN A 469 -0.15 26.66 -29.13
C ASN A 469 1.27 26.28 -29.58
N ILE A 470 1.68 25.02 -29.39
CA ILE A 470 2.99 24.51 -29.86
C ILE A 470 3.17 24.86 -31.34
N SER A 471 4.29 25.50 -31.66
CA SER A 471 4.52 26.23 -32.91
C SER A 471 5.79 25.83 -33.65
N ILE A 472 6.71 25.08 -33.02
CA ILE A 472 7.92 24.57 -33.69
C ILE A 472 7.53 23.83 -34.98
N SER A 473 8.16 24.21 -36.09
CA SER A 473 7.78 23.74 -37.42
C SER A 473 8.42 22.39 -37.71
N ILE A 474 7.62 21.46 -38.24
CA ILE A 474 8.10 20.18 -38.79
C ILE A 474 7.56 20.07 -40.22
N ARG A 475 8.43 20.07 -41.23
CA ARG A 475 8.05 19.99 -42.65
C ARG A 475 8.66 18.77 -43.31
N LYS A 476 7.93 18.15 -44.23
CA LYS A 476 8.49 17.08 -45.07
C LYS A 476 9.27 17.68 -46.24
N GLU A 477 10.53 17.29 -46.38
CA GLU A 477 11.37 17.67 -47.52
C GLU A 477 12.32 16.53 -47.89
N GLY A 478 12.30 16.10 -49.16
CA GLY A 478 13.34 15.22 -49.70
C GLY A 478 13.48 13.85 -49.01
N GLY A 479 12.43 13.31 -48.41
CA GLY A 479 12.46 12.04 -47.65
C GLY A 479 12.66 12.20 -46.14
N ASP A 480 12.91 13.42 -45.68
CA ASP A 480 13.16 13.78 -44.29
C ASP A 480 12.05 14.67 -43.71
N TYR A 481 12.04 14.79 -42.38
CA TYR A 481 11.44 15.91 -41.68
C TYR A 481 12.52 16.96 -41.38
N VAL A 482 12.20 18.23 -41.64
CA VAL A 482 13.00 19.40 -41.30
C VAL A 482 12.36 20.13 -40.13
N ILE A 483 13.13 20.34 -39.07
CA ILE A 483 12.66 20.90 -37.79
C ILE A 483 13.30 22.27 -37.58
N ASN A 484 12.47 23.28 -37.26
CA ASN A 484 12.91 24.65 -37.01
C ASN A 484 12.16 25.30 -35.86
N GLY A 485 12.90 25.89 -34.91
CA GLY A 485 12.37 26.69 -33.79
C GLY A 485 13.11 26.44 -32.48
N ARG A 486 12.44 26.62 -31.34
CA ARG A 486 13.06 26.55 -30.00
C ARG A 486 12.22 25.71 -29.04
N LYS A 487 12.90 24.99 -28.15
CA LYS A 487 12.32 24.31 -26.99
C LYS A 487 13.06 24.74 -25.73
N TRP A 488 12.40 24.68 -24.59
CA TRP A 488 13.01 24.95 -23.30
C TRP A 488 12.42 24.05 -22.21
N TRP A 489 13.06 24.04 -21.04
CA TRP A 489 12.76 23.07 -19.97
C TRP A 489 12.93 21.61 -20.41
N CYS A 490 13.86 21.35 -21.33
CA CYS A 490 14.22 20.00 -21.76
C CYS A 490 15.10 19.34 -20.70
N THR A 491 14.46 18.69 -19.72
CA THR A 491 15.13 18.00 -18.62
C THR A 491 16.07 16.92 -19.13
N GLY A 492 17.30 16.85 -18.60
CA GLY A 492 18.29 15.83 -18.97
C GLY A 492 19.17 16.18 -20.17
N ALA A 493 18.80 17.18 -20.99
CA ALA A 493 19.45 17.43 -22.28
C ALA A 493 20.90 17.96 -22.18
N GLY A 494 21.35 18.38 -21.01
CA GLY A 494 22.75 18.80 -20.79
C GLY A 494 23.73 17.65 -20.64
N SER A 495 23.24 16.46 -20.31
CA SER A 495 24.07 15.28 -20.12
C SER A 495 24.48 14.68 -21.46
N LEU A 496 25.76 14.35 -21.63
CA LEU A 496 26.28 13.61 -22.79
C LEU A 496 25.73 12.17 -22.87
N HIS A 497 25.13 11.66 -21.78
CA HIS A 497 24.42 10.38 -21.83
C HIS A 497 23.06 10.51 -22.52
N THR A 498 22.51 11.72 -22.67
CA THR A 498 21.26 11.95 -23.38
C THR A 498 21.49 11.84 -24.87
N GLN A 499 20.98 10.78 -25.49
CA GLN A 499 21.24 10.46 -26.90
C GLN A 499 20.00 10.61 -27.79
N ILE A 500 18.81 10.71 -27.19
CA ILE A 500 17.54 10.76 -27.92
C ILE A 500 16.57 11.74 -27.25
N MET A 501 15.84 12.47 -28.09
CA MET A 501 14.79 13.39 -27.68
C MET A 501 13.46 12.98 -28.31
N ILE A 502 12.40 12.90 -27.50
CA ILE A 502 11.04 12.86 -28.03
C ILE A 502 10.57 14.31 -28.18
N LEU A 503 10.50 14.80 -29.42
CA LEU A 503 10.15 16.17 -29.75
C LEU A 503 8.71 16.26 -30.25
N MET A 504 7.91 17.16 -29.67
CA MET A 504 6.56 17.48 -30.17
C MET A 504 6.61 18.77 -30.99
N GLY A 505 6.05 18.74 -32.21
CA GLY A 505 5.99 19.89 -33.10
C GLY A 505 4.85 19.86 -34.09
N LYS A 506 4.64 20.98 -34.79
CA LYS A 506 3.50 21.20 -35.68
C LYS A 506 3.85 20.71 -37.10
N THR A 507 3.19 19.63 -37.52
CA THR A 507 3.36 18.97 -38.82
C THR A 507 2.32 19.38 -39.86
N ASP A 508 1.11 19.71 -39.41
CA ASP A 508 -0.01 20.07 -40.27
C ASP A 508 -0.75 21.29 -39.69
N PRO A 509 -0.22 22.52 -39.84
CA PRO A 509 -0.81 23.72 -39.25
C PRO A 509 -2.19 24.07 -39.81
N GLU A 510 -2.54 23.55 -41.00
CA GLU A 510 -3.81 23.83 -41.67
C GLU A 510 -4.88 22.78 -41.35
N ASN A 511 -4.58 21.76 -40.54
CA ASN A 511 -5.58 20.76 -40.16
C ASN A 511 -6.75 21.43 -39.43
N PRO A 512 -8.01 21.20 -39.84
CA PRO A 512 -9.18 21.80 -39.18
C PRO A 512 -9.34 21.31 -37.73
N ASN A 513 -8.80 20.14 -37.39
CA ASN A 513 -8.75 19.66 -36.02
C ASN A 513 -7.43 20.06 -35.35
N LEU A 514 -7.50 21.06 -34.45
CA LEU A 514 -6.33 21.55 -33.71
C LEU A 514 -5.54 20.46 -32.97
N HIS A 515 -6.20 19.38 -32.53
CA HIS A 515 -5.54 18.27 -31.83
C HIS A 515 -4.83 17.28 -32.77
N GLN A 516 -4.94 17.46 -34.08
CA GLN A 516 -4.25 16.66 -35.11
C GLN A 516 -3.18 17.46 -35.87
N GLN A 517 -2.89 18.70 -35.44
CA GLN A 517 -1.87 19.53 -36.09
C GLN A 517 -0.43 19.15 -35.68
N GLN A 518 -0.26 18.51 -34.52
CA GLN A 518 1.05 18.18 -33.96
C GLN A 518 1.38 16.69 -34.05
N SER A 519 2.66 16.39 -34.21
CA SER A 519 3.23 15.04 -34.19
C SER A 519 4.39 14.95 -33.20
N MET A 520 4.85 13.74 -32.92
CA MET A 520 6.08 13.50 -32.17
C MET A 520 7.13 12.81 -33.04
N LEU A 521 8.37 13.31 -32.97
CA LEU A 521 9.54 12.73 -33.64
C LEU A 521 10.57 12.24 -32.62
N LEU A 522 11.25 11.15 -32.94
CA LEU A 522 12.45 10.69 -32.26
C LEU A 522 13.68 11.37 -32.88
N VAL A 523 14.25 12.35 -32.18
CA VAL A 523 15.35 13.19 -32.69
C VAL A 523 16.65 12.87 -31.95
N PRO A 524 17.65 12.26 -32.61
CA PRO A 524 18.98 12.05 -32.02
C PRO A 524 19.62 13.37 -31.58
N MET A 525 20.30 13.37 -30.44
CA MET A 525 20.91 14.59 -29.89
C MET A 525 22.08 15.13 -30.70
N ASP A 526 22.69 14.28 -31.54
CA ASP A 526 23.78 14.61 -32.47
C ASP A 526 23.28 15.09 -33.85
N THR A 527 21.96 15.25 -34.03
CA THR A 527 21.40 15.76 -35.29
C THR A 527 21.98 17.15 -35.61
N PRO A 528 22.59 17.35 -36.79
CA PRO A 528 23.09 18.66 -37.19
C PRO A 528 22.01 19.75 -37.09
N GLY A 529 22.41 20.93 -36.61
CA GLY A 529 21.50 22.06 -36.40
C GLY A 529 20.89 22.15 -34.99
N ILE A 530 21.07 21.13 -34.14
CA ILE A 530 20.71 21.21 -32.72
C ILE A 530 21.76 22.04 -31.99
N ARG A 531 21.31 23.01 -31.20
CA ARG A 531 22.17 23.82 -30.32
C ARG A 531 21.60 23.93 -28.92
N LEU A 532 22.31 23.40 -27.93
CA LEU A 532 22.04 23.64 -26.52
C LEU A 532 22.42 25.10 -26.20
N VAL A 533 21.42 25.93 -25.90
CA VAL A 533 21.59 27.38 -25.74
C VAL A 533 22.14 27.71 -24.35
N ARG A 534 21.49 27.20 -23.30
CA ARG A 534 21.86 27.42 -21.89
C ARG A 534 21.08 26.49 -20.95
N PRO A 535 21.61 26.23 -19.74
CA PRO A 535 20.80 25.70 -18.65
C PRO A 535 19.83 26.74 -18.09
N LEU A 536 18.72 26.26 -17.54
CA LEU A 536 17.72 27.02 -16.79
C LEU A 536 17.89 26.71 -15.29
N THR A 537 17.80 27.74 -14.46
CA THR A 537 17.95 27.61 -13.01
C THR A 537 16.61 27.71 -12.28
N VAL A 538 16.42 26.89 -11.24
CA VAL A 538 15.31 26.94 -10.30
C VAL A 538 15.85 27.40 -8.95
N PHE A 539 15.43 28.58 -8.49
CA PHE A 539 15.97 29.22 -7.27
C PHE A 539 17.51 29.32 -7.23
N GLY A 540 18.15 29.49 -8.39
CA GLY A 540 19.60 29.60 -8.52
C GLY A 540 20.34 28.28 -8.74
N ASP A 541 19.65 27.14 -8.67
CA ASP A 541 20.24 25.82 -8.94
C ASP A 541 19.95 25.38 -10.38
N ALA A 542 20.97 24.90 -11.10
CA ALA A 542 20.88 24.38 -12.46
C ALA A 542 20.57 22.87 -12.52
N ASP A 543 20.52 22.18 -11.37
CA ASP A 543 20.30 20.73 -11.20
C ASP A 543 21.27 19.83 -12.01
N PRO A 544 22.57 20.15 -12.13
CA PRO A 544 23.47 19.34 -12.94
C PRO A 544 23.70 17.95 -12.29
N PRO A 545 24.03 16.90 -13.06
CA PRO A 545 24.12 16.83 -14.52
C PRO A 545 22.76 16.60 -15.21
N LYS A 546 21.65 16.57 -14.46
CA LYS A 546 20.31 16.34 -14.99
C LYS A 546 19.84 17.60 -15.73
N GLY A 547 19.61 18.67 -14.98
CA GLY A 547 19.27 20.02 -15.37
C GLY A 547 18.19 20.17 -16.43
N HIS A 548 18.03 21.40 -16.91
CA HIS A 548 16.96 21.77 -17.84
C HIS A 548 17.51 22.71 -18.91
N MET A 549 17.45 22.30 -20.18
CA MET A 549 18.05 23.08 -21.26
C MET A 549 17.03 23.85 -22.08
N GLU A 550 17.47 25.02 -22.56
CA GLU A 550 16.95 25.66 -23.75
C GLU A 550 17.70 25.12 -24.98
N ILE A 551 16.97 24.76 -26.03
CA ILE A 551 17.48 24.12 -27.25
C ILE A 551 16.93 24.85 -28.48
N ALA A 552 17.81 25.21 -29.40
CA ALA A 552 17.46 25.74 -30.72
C ALA A 552 17.64 24.66 -31.80
N PHE A 553 16.75 24.67 -32.78
CA PHE A 553 16.74 23.78 -33.94
C PHE A 553 16.79 24.64 -35.19
N GLU A 554 17.88 24.50 -35.96
CA GLU A 554 18.15 25.26 -37.18
C GLU A 554 18.37 24.26 -38.33
N ASP A 555 17.34 24.08 -39.15
CA ASP A 555 17.31 23.13 -40.28
C ASP A 555 17.72 21.69 -39.92
N CYS A 556 17.29 21.22 -38.74
CA CYS A 556 17.56 19.86 -38.29
C CYS A 556 16.81 18.84 -39.16
N ARG A 557 17.53 17.91 -39.77
CA ARG A 557 16.97 16.87 -40.65
C ARG A 557 16.99 15.51 -39.96
N VAL A 558 15.82 14.85 -39.94
CA VAL A 558 15.67 13.46 -39.49
C VAL A 558 14.87 12.66 -40.53
N PRO A 559 15.15 11.36 -40.73
CA PRO A 559 14.42 10.57 -41.71
C PRO A 559 12.93 10.50 -41.36
N GLN A 560 12.05 10.32 -42.35
CA GLN A 560 10.61 10.19 -42.07
C GLN A 560 10.25 9.01 -41.15
N SER A 561 11.12 7.99 -41.03
CA SER A 561 10.99 6.90 -40.05
C SER A 561 11.18 7.35 -38.59
N ALA A 562 11.60 8.59 -38.34
CA ALA A 562 11.66 9.19 -37.01
C ALA A 562 10.27 9.51 -36.43
N ILE A 563 9.20 9.47 -37.24
CA ILE A 563 7.84 9.67 -36.75
C ILE A 563 7.48 8.62 -35.70
N LEU A 564 6.98 9.07 -34.56
CA LEU A 564 6.48 8.18 -33.52
C LEU A 564 4.98 7.97 -33.74
N TRP A 565 4.58 6.72 -33.94
CA TRP A 565 3.21 6.25 -34.21
C TRP A 565 2.56 6.73 -35.52
N GLY A 566 2.64 8.01 -35.84
CA GLY A 566 2.08 8.58 -37.06
C GLY A 566 1.88 10.10 -36.98
N GLU A 567 1.63 10.71 -38.14
CA GLU A 567 1.33 12.15 -38.20
C GLU A 567 0.00 12.49 -37.55
N GLY A 568 -0.06 13.67 -36.92
CA GLY A 568 -1.24 14.16 -36.20
C GLY A 568 -1.53 13.44 -34.88
N LYS A 569 -0.64 12.53 -34.46
CA LYS A 569 -0.78 11.76 -33.21
C LYS A 569 -0.16 12.40 -31.98
N GLY A 570 0.48 13.57 -32.11
CA GLY A 570 1.24 14.20 -31.04
C GLY A 570 0.41 14.48 -29.79
N PHE A 571 -0.79 15.05 -29.93
CA PHE A 571 -1.67 15.32 -28.79
C PHE A 571 -2.12 14.04 -28.08
N GLU A 572 -2.43 12.99 -28.85
CA GLU A 572 -2.88 11.71 -28.30
C GLU A 572 -1.77 11.00 -27.52
N ILE A 573 -0.54 11.00 -28.05
CA ILE A 573 0.64 10.46 -27.34
C ILE A 573 0.87 11.25 -26.05
N ALA A 574 0.83 12.59 -26.11
CA ALA A 574 1.03 13.44 -24.92
C ALA A 574 0.00 13.14 -23.82
N GLN A 575 -1.28 12.99 -24.15
CA GLN A 575 -2.33 12.67 -23.16
C GLN A 575 -2.11 11.29 -22.52
N ARG A 576 -1.70 10.29 -23.30
CA ARG A 576 -1.47 8.92 -22.79
C ARG A 576 -0.19 8.82 -21.95
N ARG A 577 0.87 9.52 -22.35
CA ARG A 577 2.14 9.62 -21.62
C ARG A 577 1.99 10.34 -20.29
N LEU A 578 1.33 11.50 -20.28
CA LEU A 578 1.29 12.38 -19.12
C LEU A 578 0.38 11.84 -18.00
N GLY A 579 -0.41 10.80 -18.22
CA GLY A 579 -1.20 10.15 -17.15
C GLY A 579 -0.32 9.51 -16.08
N PRO A 580 0.40 8.41 -16.40
CA PRO A 580 1.31 7.72 -15.46
C PRO A 580 2.43 8.61 -14.91
N GLY A 581 3.06 9.44 -15.77
CA GLY A 581 4.14 10.33 -15.33
C GLY A 581 3.75 11.28 -14.19
N ARG A 582 2.52 11.82 -14.22
CA ARG A 582 2.00 12.73 -13.18
C ARG A 582 1.91 12.07 -11.81
N ILE A 583 1.45 10.82 -11.75
CA ILE A 583 1.26 10.15 -10.46
C ILE A 583 2.60 9.72 -9.86
N HIS A 584 3.58 9.29 -10.67
CA HIS A 584 4.94 8.94 -10.18
C HIS A 584 5.63 10.13 -9.50
N HIS A 585 5.41 11.35 -10.00
CA HIS A 585 5.89 12.57 -9.34
C HIS A 585 5.20 12.80 -7.99
N CYS A 586 3.89 12.61 -7.91
CA CYS A 586 3.14 12.78 -6.67
C CYS A 586 3.54 11.74 -5.61
N MET A 587 3.71 10.47 -6.00
CA MET A 587 4.16 9.39 -5.12
C MET A 587 5.53 9.71 -4.48
N ARG A 588 6.50 10.16 -5.29
CA ARG A 588 7.81 10.58 -4.78
C ARG A 588 7.74 11.82 -3.89
N ALA A 589 6.89 12.80 -4.24
CA ALA A 589 6.74 14.01 -3.44
C ALA A 589 6.18 13.74 -2.03
N ILE A 590 5.36 12.70 -1.85
CA ILE A 590 4.92 12.26 -0.51
C ILE A 590 6.11 11.78 0.33
N GLY A 591 7.05 11.03 -0.27
CA GLY A 591 8.30 10.64 0.40
C GLY A 591 9.15 11.83 0.84
N GLN A 592 9.17 12.90 0.03
CA GLN A 592 9.84 14.16 0.41
C GLN A 592 9.16 14.84 1.60
N ALA A 593 7.82 14.82 1.67
CA ALA A 593 7.09 15.34 2.81
C ALA A 593 7.35 14.53 4.09
N GLU A 594 7.42 13.20 4.01
CA GLU A 594 7.82 12.36 5.16
C GLU A 594 9.24 12.69 5.63
N ARG A 595 10.18 12.90 4.70
CA ARG A 595 11.54 13.33 5.03
C ARG A 595 11.56 14.70 5.72
N ALA A 596 10.77 15.66 5.22
CA ALA A 596 10.64 16.98 5.82
C ALA A 596 10.03 16.92 7.23
N LEU A 597 8.97 16.13 7.43
CA LEU A 597 8.33 15.95 8.73
C LEU A 597 9.26 15.27 9.74
N SER A 598 9.98 14.22 9.31
CA SER A 598 10.98 13.54 10.15
C SER A 598 12.06 14.49 10.65
N LEU A 599 12.63 15.31 9.74
CA LEU A 599 13.61 16.33 10.10
C LEU A 599 13.00 17.39 11.03
N MET A 600 11.77 17.83 10.76
CA MET A 600 11.06 18.81 11.60
C MET A 600 10.89 18.32 13.04
N CYS A 601 10.44 17.08 13.24
CA CYS A 601 10.30 16.47 14.57
C CYS A 601 11.65 16.37 15.29
N ALA A 602 12.67 15.83 14.64
CA ALA A 602 14.01 15.70 15.21
C ALA A 602 14.61 17.07 15.61
N ARG A 603 14.36 18.10 14.79
CA ARG A 603 14.78 19.48 15.09
C ARG A 603 14.01 20.08 16.26
N ALA A 604 12.70 19.84 16.33
CA ALA A 604 11.84 20.36 17.38
C ALA A 604 12.23 19.80 18.77
N GLU A 605 12.62 18.53 18.82
CA GLU A 605 13.06 17.88 20.06
C GLU A 605 14.46 18.31 20.50
N SER A 606 15.37 18.53 19.55
CA SER A 606 16.78 18.82 19.84
C SER A 606 17.11 20.29 20.16
N ARG A 607 16.16 21.22 19.98
CA ARG A 607 16.41 22.66 20.15
C ARG A 607 15.56 23.30 21.23
N VAL A 608 16.17 24.22 21.97
CA VAL A 608 15.54 25.02 23.03
C VAL A 608 15.56 26.48 22.62
N ALA A 609 14.42 27.16 22.70
CA ALA A 609 14.30 28.61 22.53
C ALA A 609 13.41 29.16 23.64
N PHE A 610 13.75 30.35 24.16
CA PHE A 610 13.03 31.01 25.26
C PHE A 610 12.71 30.05 26.43
N GLY A 611 13.71 29.27 26.86
CA GLY A 611 13.64 28.40 28.04
C GLY A 611 12.85 27.09 27.91
N LYS A 612 12.34 26.73 26.72
CA LYS A 612 11.64 25.45 26.48
C LYS A 612 12.06 24.80 25.17
N PRO A 613 12.06 23.46 25.06
CA PRO A 613 12.18 22.78 23.77
C PRO A 613 11.16 23.29 22.76
N LEU A 614 11.51 23.34 21.47
CA LEU A 614 10.57 23.73 20.42
C LEU A 614 9.36 22.78 20.36
N ALA A 615 9.57 21.50 20.64
CA ALA A 615 8.50 20.49 20.79
C ALA A 615 7.53 20.77 21.96
N LYS A 616 7.78 21.75 22.83
CA LYS A 616 6.84 22.19 23.87
C LYS A 616 6.14 23.51 23.53
N ARG A 617 6.18 23.93 22.26
CA ARG A 617 5.48 25.11 21.74
C ARG A 617 4.23 24.66 21.00
N ASP A 618 3.07 25.17 21.39
CA ASP A 618 1.78 24.75 20.82
C ASP A 618 1.73 24.93 19.30
N THR A 619 2.29 26.02 18.76
CA THR A 619 2.35 26.27 17.32
C THR A 619 3.19 25.23 16.56
N VAL A 620 4.22 24.66 17.19
CA VAL A 620 5.08 23.63 16.57
C VAL A 620 4.37 22.28 16.61
N ILE A 621 3.76 21.93 17.75
CA ILE A 621 2.99 20.68 17.89
C ILE A 621 1.77 20.65 16.97
N ASP A 622 1.01 21.75 16.90
CA ASP A 622 -0.09 21.93 15.96
C ASP A 622 0.37 21.82 14.50
N GLY A 623 1.51 22.43 14.16
CA GLY A 623 2.12 22.31 12.84
C GLY A 623 2.48 20.86 12.47
N ILE A 624 3.13 20.13 13.37
CA ILE A 624 3.46 18.70 13.19
C ILE A 624 2.20 17.87 12.95
N ALA A 625 1.15 18.08 13.76
CA ALA A 625 -0.11 17.35 13.62
C ALA A 625 -0.79 17.61 12.26
N LYS A 626 -0.81 18.87 11.82
CA LYS A 626 -1.34 19.27 10.50
C LYS A 626 -0.54 18.65 9.36
N CYS A 627 0.79 18.70 9.40
CA CYS A 627 1.64 18.04 8.41
C CYS A 627 1.34 16.54 8.30
N ARG A 628 1.17 15.83 9.43
CA ARG A 628 0.81 14.40 9.44
C ARG A 628 -0.54 14.17 8.77
N ALA A 629 -1.57 14.94 9.14
CA ALA A 629 -2.89 14.83 8.53
C ALA A 629 -2.85 15.08 7.00
N ASP A 630 -2.09 16.08 6.57
CA ASP A 630 -1.89 16.41 5.16
C ASP A 630 -1.18 15.29 4.39
N ILE A 631 -0.11 14.71 4.96
CA ILE A 631 0.63 13.59 4.36
C ILE A 631 -0.29 12.38 4.19
N ASP A 632 -1.01 12.00 5.24
CA ASP A 632 -1.87 10.82 5.20
C ASP A 632 -3.04 11.03 4.23
N GLY A 633 -3.62 12.23 4.19
CA GLY A 633 -4.65 12.61 3.23
C GLY A 633 -4.18 12.54 1.77
N MET A 634 -3.00 13.10 1.47
CA MET A 634 -2.39 12.99 0.14
C MET A 634 -2.09 11.54 -0.25
N ARG A 635 -1.54 10.74 0.68
CA ARG A 635 -1.21 9.33 0.45
C ARG A 635 -2.45 8.52 0.10
N HIS A 636 -3.55 8.71 0.84
CA HIS A 636 -4.81 8.03 0.53
C HIS A 636 -5.32 8.38 -0.87
N LEU A 637 -5.33 9.65 -1.26
CA LEU A 637 -5.79 10.08 -2.58
C LEU A 637 -4.89 9.54 -3.72
N VAL A 638 -3.57 9.51 -3.52
CA VAL A 638 -2.64 8.96 -4.51
C VAL A 638 -2.79 7.44 -4.65
N ARG A 639 -2.94 6.71 -3.53
CA ARG A 639 -3.18 5.27 -3.56
C ARG A 639 -4.52 4.93 -4.21
N GLU A 640 -5.56 5.70 -3.94
CA GLU A 640 -6.86 5.55 -4.61
C GLU A 640 -6.74 5.80 -6.12
N ALA A 641 -6.00 6.84 -6.54
CA ALA A 641 -5.74 7.09 -7.96
C ALA A 641 -5.00 5.92 -8.62
N ALA A 642 -3.97 5.38 -7.96
CA ALA A 642 -3.21 4.23 -8.44
C ALA A 642 -4.10 2.98 -8.58
N GLN A 643 -4.92 2.69 -7.57
CA GLN A 643 -5.87 1.57 -7.60
C GLN A 643 -6.90 1.72 -8.73
N LEU A 644 -7.40 2.93 -8.98
CA LEU A 644 -8.31 3.19 -10.10
C LEU A 644 -7.63 3.05 -11.46
N MET A 645 -6.36 3.43 -11.59
CA MET A 645 -5.57 3.15 -12.79
C MET A 645 -5.45 1.65 -13.04
N ASP A 646 -5.18 0.86 -11.99
CA ASP A 646 -5.04 -0.61 -12.10
C ASP A 646 -6.37 -1.30 -12.45
N THR A 647 -7.49 -0.85 -11.88
CA THR A 647 -8.78 -1.53 -12.01
C THR A 647 -9.67 -1.01 -13.13
N ARG A 648 -9.55 0.27 -13.51
CA ARG A 648 -10.42 0.93 -14.49
C ARG A 648 -9.67 1.58 -15.66
N GLY A 649 -8.34 1.66 -15.56
CA GLY A 649 -7.49 2.27 -16.58
C GLY A 649 -7.47 3.81 -16.54
N ASN A 650 -6.52 4.37 -17.29
CA ASN A 650 -6.17 5.80 -17.24
C ASN A 650 -7.18 6.71 -17.96
N THR A 651 -8.05 6.14 -18.80
CA THR A 651 -9.04 6.88 -19.58
C THR A 651 -10.38 7.02 -18.86
N ASP A 652 -10.58 6.26 -17.77
CA ASP A 652 -11.79 6.32 -16.95
C ASP A 652 -12.02 7.73 -16.38
N ARG A 653 -13.29 8.12 -16.30
CA ARG A 653 -13.70 9.48 -15.91
C ARG A 653 -13.26 9.81 -14.48
N GLU A 654 -13.42 8.86 -13.56
CA GLU A 654 -13.06 9.02 -12.16
C GLU A 654 -11.55 9.01 -11.97
N THR A 655 -10.85 8.06 -12.61
CA THR A 655 -9.38 8.02 -12.63
C THR A 655 -8.79 9.35 -13.11
N ARG A 656 -9.28 9.90 -14.24
CA ARG A 656 -8.80 11.18 -14.77
C ARG A 656 -9.07 12.37 -13.86
N ARG A 657 -10.23 12.37 -13.17
CA ARG A 657 -10.58 13.42 -12.21
C ARG A 657 -9.60 13.38 -11.04
N LEU A 658 -9.39 12.21 -10.46
CA LEU A 658 -8.51 12.04 -9.31
C LEU A 658 -7.04 12.32 -9.66
N LEU A 659 -6.55 11.85 -10.82
CA LEU A 659 -5.21 12.19 -11.33
C LEU A 659 -4.98 13.71 -11.47
N SER A 660 -6.02 14.44 -11.91
CA SER A 660 -5.94 15.91 -11.99
C SER A 660 -5.91 16.53 -10.59
N ILE A 661 -6.73 16.03 -9.65
CA ILE A 661 -6.74 16.51 -8.25
C ILE A 661 -5.39 16.30 -7.58
N VAL A 662 -4.83 15.08 -7.62
CA VAL A 662 -3.57 14.78 -6.94
C VAL A 662 -2.40 15.57 -7.53
N LYS A 663 -2.37 15.78 -8.85
CA LYS A 663 -1.30 16.54 -9.51
C LYS A 663 -1.26 18.02 -9.08
N ALA A 664 -2.38 18.60 -8.69
CA ALA A 664 -2.45 19.98 -8.22
C ALA A 664 -2.38 20.08 -6.69
N LEU A 665 -2.93 19.10 -5.96
CA LEU A 665 -2.93 19.07 -4.50
C LEU A 665 -1.54 18.78 -3.94
N VAL A 666 -0.93 17.67 -4.40
CA VAL A 666 0.24 17.10 -3.74
C VAL A 666 1.44 18.06 -3.75
N PRO A 667 1.87 18.63 -4.89
CA PRO A 667 3.01 19.54 -4.89
C PRO A 667 2.78 20.79 -4.02
N LYS A 668 1.55 21.33 -4.00
CA LYS A 668 1.19 22.49 -3.16
C LYS A 668 1.33 22.17 -1.68
N THR A 669 0.79 21.04 -1.25
CA THR A 669 0.81 20.64 0.16
C THR A 669 2.21 20.25 0.62
N VAL A 670 2.97 19.51 -0.20
CA VAL A 670 4.40 19.20 0.08
C VAL A 670 5.22 20.49 0.21
N GLN A 671 4.97 21.50 -0.64
CA GLN A 671 5.61 22.80 -0.53
C GLN A 671 5.33 23.49 0.83
N GLN A 672 4.10 23.39 1.33
CA GLN A 672 3.70 23.96 2.63
C GLN A 672 4.37 23.22 3.81
N ILE A 673 4.44 21.89 3.75
CA ILE A 673 5.11 21.07 4.76
C ILE A 673 6.60 21.39 4.80
N ALA A 674 7.24 21.51 3.63
CA ALA A 674 8.65 21.89 3.54
C ALA A 674 8.90 23.27 4.16
N ASP A 675 8.07 24.26 3.84
CA ASP A 675 8.15 25.62 4.40
C ASP A 675 8.02 25.62 5.94
N GLN A 676 7.07 24.85 6.49
CA GLN A 676 6.92 24.68 7.94
C GLN A 676 8.16 24.02 8.57
N ALA A 677 8.70 22.97 7.95
CA ALA A 677 9.91 22.31 8.41
C ALA A 677 11.13 23.25 8.37
N MET A 678 11.25 24.08 7.32
CA MET A 678 12.28 25.12 7.19
C MET A 678 12.18 26.11 8.34
N GLN A 679 10.97 26.58 8.65
CA GLN A 679 10.74 27.54 9.73
C GLN A 679 11.15 26.98 11.10
N VAL A 680 10.88 25.70 11.39
CA VAL A 680 11.33 25.03 12.62
C VAL A 680 12.86 24.90 12.68
N HIS A 681 13.53 24.79 11.53
CA HIS A 681 14.99 24.78 11.45
C HIS A 681 15.64 26.15 11.61
N GLY A 682 14.88 27.24 11.41
CA GLY A 682 15.41 28.60 11.33
C GLY A 682 16.32 28.78 10.12
N ALA A 683 17.41 29.54 10.26
CA ALA A 683 18.35 29.79 9.15
C ALA A 683 18.94 28.52 8.53
N ALA A 684 19.06 27.42 9.29
CA ALA A 684 19.53 26.15 8.73
C ALA A 684 18.56 25.56 7.68
N GLY A 685 17.26 25.85 7.80
CA GLY A 685 16.24 25.35 6.87
C GLY A 685 16.34 25.92 5.46
N ILE A 686 16.90 27.13 5.32
CA ILE A 686 17.15 27.77 4.01
C ILE A 686 18.57 27.50 3.47
N SER A 687 19.40 26.78 4.23
CA SER A 687 20.78 26.48 3.87
C SER A 687 20.93 25.08 3.26
N SER A 688 22.08 24.80 2.65
CA SER A 688 22.43 23.48 2.11
C SER A 688 22.76 22.43 3.18
N ASP A 689 22.79 22.79 4.46
CA ASP A 689 23.04 21.84 5.56
C ASP A 689 21.85 20.89 5.77
N THR A 690 20.70 21.19 5.16
CA THR A 690 19.52 20.34 5.16
C THR A 690 18.96 20.23 3.74
N PRO A 691 18.21 19.15 3.41
CA PRO A 691 17.59 19.02 2.10
C PRO A 691 16.30 19.86 1.95
N LEU A 692 15.87 20.60 2.97
CA LEU A 692 14.54 21.23 3.03
C LEU A 692 14.32 22.28 1.92
N ALA A 693 15.32 23.12 1.64
CA ALA A 693 15.25 24.10 0.56
C ALA A 693 15.09 23.42 -0.82
N SER A 694 15.76 22.28 -1.04
CA SER A 694 15.61 21.49 -2.27
C SER A 694 14.23 20.86 -2.38
N ILE A 695 13.66 20.36 -1.27
CA ILE A 695 12.27 19.85 -1.24
C ILE A 695 11.30 20.97 -1.63
N PHE A 696 11.43 22.15 -1.02
CA PHE A 696 10.58 23.30 -1.34
C PHE A 696 10.67 23.70 -2.80
N ALA A 697 11.90 23.82 -3.35
CA ALA A 697 12.15 24.17 -4.74
C ALA A 697 11.57 23.14 -5.71
N SER A 698 11.76 21.85 -5.43
CA SER A 698 11.22 20.74 -6.23
C SER A 698 9.69 20.71 -6.22
N ALA A 699 9.07 20.84 -5.05
CA ALA A 699 7.62 20.94 -4.92
C ALA A 699 7.06 22.16 -5.68
N ARG A 700 7.77 23.29 -5.63
CA ARG A 700 7.39 24.49 -6.38
C ARG A 700 7.49 24.31 -7.90
N LEU A 701 8.52 23.62 -8.38
CA LEU A 701 8.71 23.27 -9.80
C LEU A 701 7.59 22.34 -10.28
N LEU A 702 7.20 21.35 -9.48
CA LEU A 702 6.15 20.38 -9.81
C LEU A 702 4.76 21.00 -9.95
N ARG A 703 4.54 22.22 -9.44
CA ARG A 703 3.32 23.01 -9.68
C ARG A 703 3.25 23.64 -11.08
N PHE A 704 4.32 23.54 -11.86
CA PHE A 704 4.39 23.96 -13.27
C PHE A 704 4.64 22.78 -14.21
N ALA A 705 5.55 21.87 -13.84
CA ALA A 705 5.89 20.69 -14.62
C ALA A 705 4.66 19.79 -14.83
N ASP A 706 4.58 19.10 -15.98
CA ASP A 706 3.46 18.23 -16.38
C ASP A 706 2.05 18.87 -16.29
N GLY A 707 2.02 20.20 -16.44
CA GLY A 707 0.82 21.04 -16.43
C GLY A 707 0.66 21.80 -15.11
N PRO A 708 0.36 23.10 -15.17
CA PRO A 708 0.20 23.93 -13.98
C PRO A 708 -1.07 23.59 -13.21
N ASP A 709 -1.09 23.90 -11.91
CA ASP A 709 -2.19 23.64 -10.98
C ASP A 709 -3.56 24.05 -11.57
N GLU A 710 -3.65 25.23 -12.19
CA GLU A 710 -4.89 25.80 -12.71
C GLU A 710 -5.52 24.96 -13.83
N VAL A 711 -4.69 24.35 -14.67
CA VAL A 711 -5.16 23.46 -15.75
C VAL A 711 -5.80 22.20 -15.15
N HIS A 712 -5.18 21.66 -14.11
CA HIS A 712 -5.66 20.46 -13.43
C HIS A 712 -6.90 20.73 -12.58
N TRP A 713 -6.96 21.85 -11.85
CA TRP A 713 -8.18 22.26 -11.13
C TRP A 713 -9.36 22.50 -12.05
N ARG A 714 -9.13 23.18 -13.18
CA ARG A 714 -10.17 23.34 -14.21
C ARG A 714 -10.67 21.99 -14.70
N LYS A 715 -9.78 21.05 -15.00
CA LYS A 715 -10.17 19.72 -15.50
C LYS A 715 -10.95 18.93 -14.46
N ALA A 716 -10.49 18.90 -13.22
CA ALA A 716 -11.18 18.25 -12.11
C ALA A 716 -12.58 18.84 -11.91
N GLY A 717 -12.71 20.17 -11.87
CA GLY A 717 -14.00 20.86 -11.71
C GLY A 717 -14.98 20.58 -12.86
N GLN A 718 -14.50 20.53 -14.11
CA GLN A 718 -15.33 20.14 -15.26
C GLN A 718 -15.86 18.71 -15.13
N LEU A 719 -15.03 17.77 -14.70
CA LEU A 719 -15.42 16.38 -14.49
C LEU A 719 -16.38 16.23 -13.29
N GLU A 720 -16.17 17.01 -12.23
CA GLU A 720 -17.06 17.05 -11.06
C GLU A 720 -18.46 17.57 -11.42
N LEU A 721 -18.55 18.66 -12.19
CA LEU A 721 -19.84 19.18 -12.67
C LEU A 721 -20.61 18.14 -13.49
N GLN A 722 -19.91 17.31 -14.27
CA GLN A 722 -20.53 16.19 -14.98
C GLN A 722 -21.01 15.12 -14.01
N SER A 723 -20.17 14.73 -13.04
CA SER A 723 -20.53 13.72 -12.03
C SER A 723 -21.75 14.14 -11.19
N GLN A 724 -21.81 15.41 -10.75
CA GLN A 724 -22.92 15.93 -9.96
C GLN A 724 -24.24 16.00 -10.74
N ARG A 725 -24.18 16.13 -12.09
CA ARG A 725 -25.40 16.04 -12.91
C ARG A 725 -26.01 14.64 -12.86
N ASP A 726 -25.19 13.62 -12.67
CA ASP A 726 -25.56 12.20 -12.65
C ASP A 726 -25.73 11.67 -11.21
N SER A 727 -25.45 12.49 -10.18
CA SER A 727 -25.41 12.07 -8.77
C SER A 727 -26.81 11.92 -8.16
N ARG A 728 -26.98 10.90 -7.30
CA ARG A 728 -28.17 10.75 -6.43
C ARG A 728 -28.30 11.87 -5.39
N LEU A 729 -27.22 12.61 -5.14
CA LEU A 729 -27.18 13.80 -4.29
C LEU A 729 -27.61 15.07 -5.06
N ARG A 730 -28.01 14.96 -6.33
CA ARG A 730 -28.58 16.09 -7.06
C ARG A 730 -30.00 16.35 -6.58
N GLY A 731 -30.30 17.61 -6.28
CA GLY A 731 -31.64 17.99 -5.84
C GLY A 731 -31.94 17.65 -4.38
N LEU A 732 -30.95 17.71 -3.48
CA LEU A 732 -31.10 17.63 -2.02
C LEU A 732 -31.98 18.75 -1.41
N GLY A 733 -32.80 19.42 -2.22
CA GLY A 733 -33.50 20.65 -1.89
C GLY A 733 -32.57 21.86 -1.97
N LEU A 734 -33.10 23.00 -2.40
CA LEU A 734 -32.50 24.27 -2.03
C LEU A 734 -32.79 24.47 -0.54
N TYR A 735 -31.77 24.66 0.29
CA TYR A 735 -31.97 25.32 1.58
C TYR A 735 -32.19 26.82 1.30
N THR A 736 -33.30 27.11 0.63
CA THR A 736 -33.89 28.44 0.66
C THR A 736 -34.75 28.41 1.92
N PRO A 737 -34.42 29.16 3.00
CA PRO A 737 -35.42 29.41 4.02
C PRO A 737 -36.65 29.92 3.26
N ALA A 738 -37.81 29.29 3.45
CA ALA A 738 -39.01 29.60 2.71
C ALA A 738 -39.30 31.10 2.91
N ARG A 739 -39.01 31.93 1.92
CA ARG A 739 -39.69 33.22 1.81
C ARG A 739 -41.04 32.90 1.24
N ASN A 740 -41.97 32.55 2.13
CA ASN A 740 -43.38 32.51 1.75
C ASN A 740 -43.73 33.92 1.26
N GLU A 741 -44.17 34.07 0.01
CA GLU A 741 -44.80 35.31 -0.44
C GLU A 741 -46.02 35.54 0.46
N GLY A 742 -45.89 36.43 1.45
CA GLY A 742 -46.89 36.69 2.48
C GLY A 742 -46.46 36.43 3.92
N GLU A 743 -45.24 35.93 4.20
CA GLU A 743 -44.74 35.92 5.59
C GLU A 743 -44.47 37.35 6.07
N PRO A 744 -44.93 37.73 7.28
CA PRO A 744 -44.79 39.09 7.77
C PRO A 744 -43.31 39.43 7.98
N PHE A 745 -42.87 40.55 7.40
CA PHE A 745 -41.58 41.14 7.76
C PHE A 745 -41.56 41.49 9.26
N PHE A 746 -40.41 41.30 9.91
CA PHE A 746 -40.21 41.45 11.36
C PHE A 746 -40.88 42.70 11.97
N ARG A 747 -40.69 43.86 11.33
CA ARG A 747 -41.50 45.09 11.42
C ARG A 747 -40.96 46.10 10.42
N TYR A 748 -41.76 47.08 10.02
CA TYR A 748 -41.21 48.29 9.42
C TYR A 748 -40.61 49.19 10.50
N THR A 749 -39.59 49.97 10.14
CA THR A 749 -38.90 50.88 11.09
C THR A 749 -39.81 51.94 11.69
N ASN A 750 -40.92 52.25 11.03
CA ASN A 750 -41.95 53.19 11.44
C ASN A 750 -43.17 52.53 12.11
N ASP A 751 -43.19 51.21 12.27
CA ASP A 751 -44.27 50.56 13.04
C ASP A 751 -44.16 50.96 14.52
N PRO A 752 -45.28 51.28 15.19
CA PRO A 752 -45.25 51.63 16.59
C PRO A 752 -44.75 50.45 17.43
N ILE A 753 -43.71 50.67 18.23
CA ILE A 753 -43.21 49.69 19.19
C ILE A 753 -44.34 49.39 20.19
N SER A 754 -44.67 48.11 20.38
CA SER A 754 -45.72 47.68 21.30
C SER A 754 -45.41 48.14 22.73
N ALA A 755 -46.45 48.38 23.53
CA ALA A 755 -46.28 48.86 24.90
C ALA A 755 -45.40 47.92 25.74
N GLU A 756 -45.61 46.60 25.63
CA GLU A 756 -44.76 45.59 26.30
C GLU A 756 -43.31 45.64 25.85
N SER A 757 -43.05 45.85 24.55
CA SER A 757 -41.68 45.98 24.05
C SER A 757 -41.03 47.29 24.49
N ARG A 758 -41.79 48.39 24.59
CA ARG A 758 -41.30 49.66 25.15
C ARG A 758 -40.96 49.51 26.62
N GLU A 759 -41.82 48.88 27.40
CA GLU A 759 -41.60 48.65 28.83
C GLU A 759 -40.36 47.76 29.05
N ALA A 760 -40.16 46.74 28.23
CA ALA A 760 -38.95 45.92 28.27
C ALA A 760 -37.68 46.70 27.91
N ILE A 761 -37.74 47.59 26.91
CA ILE A 761 -36.63 48.47 26.53
C ILE A 761 -36.33 49.47 27.64
N GLU A 762 -37.35 50.14 28.19
CA GLU A 762 -37.19 51.11 29.29
C GLU A 762 -36.61 50.44 30.54
N ARG A 763 -37.04 49.21 30.86
CA ARG A 763 -36.49 48.42 31.97
C ARG A 763 -35.03 48.03 31.73
N PHE A 764 -34.66 47.70 30.50
CA PHE A 764 -33.27 47.44 30.13
C PHE A 764 -32.43 48.72 30.23
N GLU A 765 -32.91 49.85 29.73
CA GLU A 765 -32.22 51.14 29.80
C GLU A 765 -32.02 51.60 31.26
N ALA A 766 -33.02 51.38 32.12
CA ALA A 766 -32.91 51.65 33.56
C ALA A 766 -31.84 50.78 34.23
N LEU A 767 -31.76 49.49 33.88
CA LEU A 767 -30.74 48.58 34.42
C LEU A 767 -29.32 48.88 33.92
N MET A 768 -29.18 49.51 32.75
CA MET A 768 -27.89 49.86 32.16
C MET A 768 -27.42 51.28 32.48
N SER A 769 -28.26 52.07 33.18
CA SER A 769 -27.94 53.43 33.63
C SER A 769 -27.61 53.52 35.13
N GLU A 770 -27.71 52.41 35.86
CA GLU A 770 -27.03 52.15 37.14
C GLU A 770 -25.63 51.58 36.91
#